data_AF-V6HXF4-F1
#
_entry.id   AF-V6HXF4-F1
#
_cell.length_a   1.000
_cell.length_b   1.000
_cell.length_c   1.000
_cell.angle_alpha   90.00
_cell.angle_beta   90.00
_cell.angle_gamma   90.00
#
_symmetry.space_group_name_H-M   'P 1'
#
loop_
_entity.id
_entity.type
_entity.pdbx_description
1 polymer ?
#
loop_
_entity_poly.entity_id
_entity_poly.type
_entity_poly.pdbx_seq_one_letter_code
_entity_poly.pdbx_strand_id
1 'polypeptide(L)'
;MFVKRVILGKGKKRHFSRFQQIGALLKSSFFSLMLLFITSSVNSESIILNPVRYLLPGKKEYSEPSEIRIEKGKIVSIRKINSFSGKVSYALPGFCDANVTLSTDSLGGQKDRAGIFLSLQSFFAHGFTGILSVGDPAWVETLLKDAQRLKNNSPWVKKSDTPWIAESSETKKLGNLPGYNVIRSSQEAVSNMKKKPTSPVHLFYRYQEGESFVFDGPFLYQLKKTADAEKIKLALSAFGDEFSILEGINAGIPILYHPIPEEITKRISSGVFRNLIWGPMFSVYYYQKIAGTTEWEADLIAMKEWSPYFAKNIAPEPEFAGKLTHIREEDRKDAEKEYNSYLAFLGRQKNLSQGMLLASGTGYLHVHPGIGGWKEMEILASALGNEETIRIATESTCSFIEAPHEGKIREDKPAFINIFTEDPLVDLKNLKSLRKIIAGEISYPPEKREPASSQKKEEKMKESEKELFEKMLEASFKKKKAMESGTRVTAIVNSAKKDFVFVTTKEGKLPGIISSEEFIESGLPKQGNEIEAYFLKEDHGDVHFTTCLSGDSLNKDLLEIAKRAEIPVLGQFIGENDSGAEVKIGEFTAFCPFSQIDPELKKSGLSGKRSKFLIQDTRGKFVVSQKKISDKAKEAKLGILKQELKEGMFVTCKVKTIQSFGLIVEMDGLTALIPISEATYKKIPNWKKNFKSAKL
;
A
#
# COMPACT_ATOMS: atom_id res chain seq x y z
N MET A 1 -6.46 26.05 -1.77
CA MET A 1 -7.20 25.54 -0.58
C MET A 1 -7.09 24.01 -0.44
N PHE A 2 -5.88 23.52 -0.11
CA PHE A 2 -5.36 22.32 -0.80
C PHE A 2 -5.64 20.94 -0.17
N VAL A 3 -6.47 20.81 0.86
CA VAL A 3 -7.02 19.48 1.23
C VAL A 3 -8.28 19.14 0.40
N LYS A 4 -8.61 19.88 -0.67
CA LYS A 4 -9.78 19.63 -1.53
C LYS A 4 -9.49 18.88 -2.85
N ARG A 5 -8.25 18.55 -3.22
CA ARG A 5 -7.94 17.82 -4.47
C ARG A 5 -6.71 16.89 -4.40
N VAL A 6 -6.89 15.69 -3.83
CA VAL A 6 -6.08 14.51 -4.21
C VAL A 6 -7.00 13.32 -4.55
N ILE A 7 -8.08 13.59 -5.29
CA ILE A 7 -8.84 12.56 -6.02
C ILE A 7 -9.15 13.10 -7.42
N LEU A 8 -8.58 12.43 -8.43
CA LEU A 8 -8.86 12.47 -9.87
C LEU A 8 -8.78 13.82 -10.63
N GLY A 9 -7.76 13.92 -11.50
CA GLY A 9 -7.75 14.79 -12.67
C GLY A 9 -7.17 14.05 -13.88
N LYS A 10 -7.95 13.87 -14.96
CA LYS A 10 -7.47 13.27 -16.22
C LYS A 10 -6.54 14.25 -16.97
N GLY A 11 -5.23 14.04 -16.90
CA GLY A 11 -4.21 14.79 -17.66
C GLY A 11 -3.69 14.00 -18.88
N LYS A 12 -3.67 14.62 -20.07
CA LYS A 12 -3.19 13.97 -21.31
C LYS A 12 -1.66 13.88 -21.36
N LYS A 13 -1.14 12.76 -21.88
CA LYS A 13 0.28 12.54 -22.18
C LYS A 13 0.84 13.64 -23.10
N ARG A 14 2.04 14.13 -22.80
CA ARG A 14 2.95 14.74 -23.79
C ARG A 14 4.33 14.08 -23.66
N HIS A 15 4.80 13.52 -24.77
CA HIS A 15 6.17 12.98 -24.88
C HIS A 15 7.18 14.12 -24.98
N PHE A 16 8.34 13.95 -24.34
CA PHE A 16 9.63 14.41 -24.84
C PHE A 16 10.67 13.31 -24.63
N SER A 17 11.77 13.34 -25.40
CA SER A 17 12.62 12.18 -25.66
C SER A 17 14.11 12.53 -25.75
N ARG A 18 14.97 11.49 -25.60
CA ARG A 18 16.46 11.51 -25.69
C ARG A 18 17.12 12.30 -24.53
N PHE A 19 18.33 12.04 -24.03
CA PHE A 19 19.54 11.29 -24.43
C PHE A 19 20.18 10.68 -23.14
N GLN A 20 21.07 9.66 -23.09
CA GLN A 20 21.59 8.63 -24.00
C GLN A 20 22.20 7.49 -23.14
N GLN A 21 22.61 6.35 -23.72
CA GLN A 21 23.45 5.32 -23.07
C GLN A 21 24.95 5.65 -23.15
N ILE A 22 25.75 5.14 -22.20
CA ILE A 22 27.06 4.42 -22.32
C ILE A 22 27.63 4.34 -20.88
N GLY A 23 28.14 3.23 -20.37
CA GLY A 23 28.21 1.87 -20.90
C GLY A 23 28.56 0.87 -19.80
N ALA A 24 28.32 -0.42 -20.04
CA ALA A 24 28.70 -1.49 -19.12
C ALA A 24 30.21 -1.78 -19.18
N LEU A 25 30.77 -2.46 -18.17
CA LEU A 25 31.52 -3.73 -18.34
C LEU A 25 32.11 -4.24 -17.01
N LEU A 26 31.96 -5.56 -16.78
CA LEU A 26 32.85 -6.45 -16.00
C LEU A 26 32.94 -6.20 -14.46
N LYS A 27 33.02 -7.21 -13.58
CA LYS A 27 33.29 -8.65 -13.74
C LYS A 27 32.51 -9.47 -12.70
N SER A 28 32.23 -10.72 -13.04
CA SER A 28 31.67 -11.75 -12.16
C SER A 28 32.73 -12.40 -11.26
N SER A 29 32.26 -13.20 -10.30
CA SER A 29 33.00 -14.13 -9.44
C SER A 29 33.73 -13.56 -8.22
N PHE A 30 33.08 -13.68 -7.05
CA PHE A 30 33.54 -14.61 -6.00
C PHE A 30 32.33 -15.03 -5.15
N PHE A 31 32.16 -16.34 -4.93
CA PHE A 31 31.05 -16.93 -4.18
C PHE A 31 31.62 -17.89 -3.13
N SER A 32 30.97 -18.01 -1.97
CA SER A 32 31.45 -18.73 -0.76
C SER A 32 32.66 -18.03 -0.10
N LEU A 33 32.66 -17.63 1.18
CA LEU A 33 32.43 -18.49 2.35
C LEU A 33 32.23 -17.61 3.61
N MET A 34 31.00 -17.45 4.09
CA MET A 34 30.69 -17.09 5.50
C MET A 34 29.17 -17.16 5.73
N LEU A 35 28.66 -18.38 5.97
CA LEU A 35 27.29 -18.60 6.41
C LEU A 35 27.28 -19.59 7.57
N LEU A 36 27.66 -19.13 8.76
CA LEU A 36 27.64 -19.96 9.96
C LEU A 36 27.59 -19.10 11.24
N PHE A 37 26.42 -18.52 11.52
CA PHE A 37 25.95 -18.23 12.88
C PHE A 37 24.42 -18.33 12.92
N ILE A 38 23.95 -19.57 13.04
CA ILE A 38 22.65 -19.91 13.64
C ILE A 38 22.97 -20.55 15.00
N THR A 39 22.02 -20.48 15.93
CA THR A 39 22.16 -20.56 17.40
C THR A 39 22.68 -19.24 18.00
N SER A 40 22.12 -18.72 19.10
CA SER A 40 21.23 -19.34 20.09
C SER A 40 20.06 -18.44 20.51
N SER A 41 18.86 -19.02 20.58
CA SER A 41 17.68 -18.41 21.19
C SER A 41 17.48 -18.89 22.63
N VAL A 42 18.49 -18.69 23.49
CA VAL A 42 18.33 -18.59 24.96
C VAL A 42 19.42 -17.65 25.48
N ASN A 43 19.03 -16.45 25.87
CA ASN A 43 19.85 -15.63 26.76
C ASN A 43 18.92 -14.75 27.61
N SER A 44 18.96 -14.90 28.94
CA SER A 44 18.44 -13.87 29.84
C SER A 44 19.48 -12.76 29.91
N GLU A 45 19.57 -11.98 28.83
CA GLU A 45 20.68 -11.07 28.60
C GLU A 45 20.68 -9.94 29.65
N SER A 46 21.69 -9.95 30.51
CA SER A 46 21.99 -8.85 31.42
C SER A 46 22.78 -7.79 30.65
N ILE A 47 22.14 -6.65 30.40
CA ILE A 47 22.76 -5.52 29.72
C ILE A 47 23.24 -4.53 30.77
N ILE A 48 24.51 -4.15 30.72
CA ILE A 48 25.09 -3.10 31.56
C ILE A 48 25.45 -1.91 30.67
N LEU A 49 24.96 -0.71 31.03
CA LEU A 49 25.30 0.55 30.38
C LEU A 49 26.22 1.32 31.32
N ASN A 50 27.50 1.46 30.96
CA ASN A 50 28.52 2.11 31.79
C ASN A 50 29.68 2.59 30.88
N PRO A 51 30.16 3.85 30.97
CA PRO A 51 29.58 4.98 31.70
C PRO A 51 28.44 5.65 30.90
N VAL A 52 27.31 5.91 31.54
CA VAL A 52 26.15 6.55 30.89
C VAL A 52 25.59 7.71 31.71
N ARG A 53 25.20 8.80 31.04
CA ARG A 53 24.34 9.87 31.57
C ARG A 53 22.93 9.64 31.09
N TYR A 54 21.95 9.55 31.99
CA TYR A 54 20.56 9.29 31.61
C TYR A 54 19.65 10.46 31.97
N LEU A 55 18.62 10.72 31.17
CA LEU A 55 17.67 11.82 31.43
C LEU A 55 16.94 11.56 32.76
N LEU A 56 17.04 12.51 33.70
CA LEU A 56 16.40 12.35 35.02
C LEU A 56 14.87 12.48 34.91
N PRO A 57 14.09 11.53 35.44
CA PRO A 57 12.62 11.59 35.40
C PRO A 57 12.04 12.88 35.99
N GLY A 58 11.11 13.51 35.28
CA GLY A 58 10.49 14.78 35.65
C GLY A 58 11.39 16.01 35.47
N LYS A 59 12.59 15.84 34.90
CA LYS A 59 13.56 16.91 34.67
C LYS A 59 13.99 16.99 33.20
N LYS A 60 14.66 18.09 32.86
CA LYS A 60 15.24 18.37 31.54
C LYS A 60 16.76 18.21 31.49
N GLU A 61 17.35 17.64 32.54
CA GLU A 61 18.79 17.52 32.71
C GLU A 61 19.20 16.04 32.83
N TYR A 62 20.45 15.74 32.46
CA TYR A 62 21.04 14.43 32.67
C TYR A 62 21.44 14.18 34.13
N SER A 63 21.50 12.91 34.48
CA SER A 63 22.18 12.43 35.68
C SER A 63 23.68 12.74 35.66
N GLU A 64 24.30 12.64 36.82
CA GLU A 64 25.72 12.32 36.90
C GLU A 64 26.03 10.99 36.18
N PRO A 65 27.26 10.78 35.68
CA PRO A 65 27.67 9.49 35.12
C PRO A 65 27.30 8.34 36.05
N SER A 66 26.70 7.30 35.46
CA SER A 66 26.08 6.18 36.16
C SER A 66 26.31 4.85 35.42
N GLU A 67 26.12 3.75 36.14
CA GLU A 67 25.87 2.41 35.61
C GLU A 67 24.36 2.15 35.65
N ILE A 68 23.79 1.68 34.53
CA ILE A 68 22.42 1.14 34.48
C ILE A 68 22.51 -0.36 34.18
N ARG A 69 21.94 -1.18 35.05
CA ARG A 69 21.81 -2.64 34.85
C ARG A 69 20.39 -2.99 34.45
N ILE A 70 20.28 -3.78 33.40
CA ILE A 70 19.03 -4.24 32.81
C ILE A 70 19.06 -5.75 32.74
N GLU A 71 18.04 -6.42 33.24
CA GLU A 71 17.91 -7.88 33.16
C GLU A 71 16.49 -8.22 32.70
N LYS A 72 16.37 -9.20 31.79
CA LYS A 72 15.06 -9.63 31.22
C LYS A 72 14.21 -8.46 30.69
N GLY A 73 14.85 -7.42 30.16
CA GLY A 73 14.17 -6.23 29.62
C GLY A 73 13.63 -5.23 30.65
N LYS A 74 14.03 -5.32 31.92
CA LYS A 74 13.69 -4.34 32.99
C LYS A 74 14.95 -3.75 33.60
N ILE A 75 14.87 -2.50 34.05
CA ILE A 75 15.95 -1.83 34.76
C ILE A 75 15.98 -2.35 36.20
N VAL A 76 17.08 -3.02 36.58
CA VAL A 76 17.24 -3.66 37.91
C VAL A 76 18.00 -2.76 38.89
N SER A 77 18.95 -1.94 38.41
CA SER A 77 19.64 -0.99 39.27
C SER A 77 20.24 0.18 38.49
N ILE A 78 20.21 1.38 39.06
CA ILE A 78 20.89 2.58 38.58
C ILE A 78 21.85 3.06 39.68
N ARG A 79 23.16 3.10 39.40
CA ARG A 79 24.19 3.48 40.38
C ARG A 79 25.11 4.57 39.84
N LYS A 80 25.27 5.68 40.57
CA LYS A 80 26.28 6.70 40.25
C LYS A 80 27.68 6.08 40.29
N ILE A 81 28.53 6.44 39.32
CA ILE A 81 29.94 6.07 39.31
C ILE A 81 30.80 7.30 39.64
N ASN A 82 31.81 7.11 40.50
CA ASN A 82 32.65 8.20 41.01
C ASN A 82 33.96 8.37 40.24
N SER A 83 34.35 7.38 39.43
CA SER A 83 35.53 7.42 38.57
C SER A 83 35.27 6.59 37.32
N PHE A 84 35.65 7.12 36.16
CA PHE A 84 35.59 6.44 34.87
C PHE A 84 36.65 7.07 33.94
N SER A 85 37.06 6.33 32.91
CA SER A 85 37.92 6.83 31.85
C SER A 85 37.28 6.56 30.48
N GLY A 86 37.46 7.47 29.53
CA GLY A 86 36.87 7.38 28.19
C GLY A 86 35.59 8.22 28.00
N LYS A 87 34.88 7.96 26.90
CA LYS A 87 33.69 8.72 26.49
C LYS A 87 32.44 8.23 27.21
N VAL A 88 31.61 9.16 27.68
CA VAL A 88 30.30 8.88 28.29
C VAL A 88 29.23 8.86 27.21
N SER A 89 28.32 7.88 27.28
CA SER A 89 27.15 7.82 26.39
C SER A 89 25.95 8.54 27.01
N TYR A 90 25.02 8.99 26.17
CA TYR A 90 23.78 9.66 26.59
C TYR A 90 22.59 8.72 26.42
N ALA A 91 21.83 8.49 27.47
CA ALA A 91 20.63 7.66 27.47
C ALA A 91 19.37 8.52 27.60
N LEU A 92 18.52 8.47 26.57
CA LEU A 92 17.17 8.99 26.64
C LEU A 92 16.18 7.83 26.77
N PRO A 93 15.03 8.03 27.41
CA PRO A 93 13.89 7.14 27.22
C PRO A 93 13.60 6.99 25.72
N GLY A 94 13.13 5.82 25.31
CA GLY A 94 12.65 5.62 23.94
C GLY A 94 11.55 6.63 23.58
N PHE A 95 11.51 7.06 22.32
CA PHE A 95 10.56 8.08 21.87
C PHE A 95 9.20 7.47 21.59
N CYS A 96 8.15 8.28 21.71
CA CYS A 96 6.79 7.90 21.36
C CYS A 96 6.17 8.84 20.33
N ASP A 97 5.27 8.29 19.51
CA ASP A 97 4.46 9.04 18.53
C ASP A 97 2.96 8.82 18.80
N ALA A 98 2.20 9.91 18.93
CA ALA A 98 0.77 9.90 19.25
C ALA A 98 -0.16 9.91 18.03
N ASN A 99 0.33 9.94 16.78
CA ASN A 99 -0.52 9.82 15.60
C ASN A 99 0.23 9.25 14.39
N VAL A 100 0.03 7.95 14.13
CA VAL A 100 0.56 7.27 12.94
C VAL A 100 -0.52 6.39 12.32
N THR A 101 -0.55 6.30 10.99
CA THR A 101 -1.35 5.30 10.26
C THR A 101 -0.37 4.35 9.57
N LEU A 102 -0.36 3.08 9.99
CA LEU A 102 0.60 2.08 9.54
C LEU A 102 0.23 1.49 8.17
N SER A 103 -1.06 1.37 7.88
CA SER A 103 -1.61 0.74 6.67
C SER A 103 -1.55 1.61 5.41
N THR A 104 -1.10 2.87 5.49
CA THR A 104 -0.92 3.74 4.33
C THR A 104 0.55 3.89 3.93
N ASP A 105 0.79 4.06 2.64
CA ASP A 105 2.13 4.38 2.14
C ASP A 105 2.35 5.90 2.13
N SER A 106 3.55 6.32 2.56
CA SER A 106 4.01 7.70 2.50
C SER A 106 4.19 8.21 1.06
N LEU A 107 4.16 7.32 0.06
CA LEU A 107 4.12 7.67 -1.37
C LEU A 107 2.70 7.66 -1.96
N GLY A 108 1.69 7.37 -1.12
CA GLY A 108 0.29 7.21 -1.50
C GLY A 108 -0.09 5.74 -1.74
N GLY A 109 -1.32 5.39 -1.37
CA GLY A 109 -1.83 4.00 -1.44
C GLY A 109 -1.80 3.30 -0.07
N GLN A 110 -1.96 1.97 -0.10
CA GLN A 110 -1.98 1.12 1.09
C GLN A 110 -0.79 0.16 1.12
N LYS A 111 -0.29 -0.12 2.32
CA LYS A 111 0.78 -1.09 2.58
C LYS A 111 0.21 -2.49 2.79
N ASP A 112 0.98 -3.47 2.34
CA ASP A 112 0.79 -4.86 2.71
C ASP A 112 1.41 -5.16 4.10
N ARG A 113 1.38 -6.43 4.52
CA ARG A 113 1.98 -6.86 5.80
C ARG A 113 3.49 -6.57 5.86
N ALA A 114 4.22 -6.74 4.75
CA ALA A 114 5.66 -6.49 4.71
C ALA A 114 5.98 -5.00 4.86
N GLY A 115 5.23 -4.12 4.19
CA GLY A 115 5.33 -2.67 4.32
C GLY A 115 5.05 -2.16 5.73
N ILE A 116 4.11 -2.77 6.47
CA ILE A 116 3.90 -2.46 7.90
C ILE A 116 5.10 -2.91 8.74
N PHE A 117 5.60 -4.14 8.58
CA PHE A 117 6.81 -4.58 9.31
C PHE A 117 8.01 -3.66 9.04
N LEU A 118 8.22 -3.26 7.79
CA LEU A 118 9.27 -2.31 7.41
C LEU A 118 9.05 -0.93 8.06
N SER A 119 7.80 -0.48 8.17
CA SER A 119 7.46 0.77 8.89
C SER A 119 7.79 0.67 10.38
N LEU A 120 7.48 -0.47 11.04
CA LEU A 120 7.80 -0.72 12.45
C LEU A 120 9.32 -0.81 12.69
N GLN A 121 10.06 -1.46 11.79
CA GLN A 121 11.53 -1.48 11.83
C GLN A 121 12.12 -0.07 11.67
N SER A 122 11.54 0.76 10.80
CA SER A 122 11.98 2.15 10.64
C SER A 122 11.70 2.98 11.89
N PHE A 123 10.50 2.90 12.48
CA PHE A 123 10.23 3.56 13.77
C PHE A 123 11.26 3.15 14.83
N PHE A 124 11.49 1.84 14.97
CA PHE A 124 12.48 1.34 15.92
C PHE A 124 13.87 1.91 15.63
N ALA A 125 14.37 1.83 14.38
CA ALA A 125 15.68 2.32 13.98
C ALA A 125 15.92 3.83 14.22
N HIS A 126 14.86 4.63 14.27
CA HIS A 126 14.90 6.07 14.58
C HIS A 126 14.65 6.37 16.07
N GLY A 127 14.64 5.35 16.94
CA GLY A 127 14.48 5.47 18.38
C GLY A 127 13.04 5.56 18.88
N PHE A 128 12.04 5.31 18.03
CA PHE A 128 10.64 5.25 18.45
C PHE A 128 10.34 3.85 19.01
N THR A 129 10.07 3.79 20.31
CA THR A 129 9.75 2.56 21.04
C THR A 129 8.28 2.44 21.40
N GLY A 130 7.48 3.49 21.23
CA GLY A 130 6.04 3.50 21.43
C GLY A 130 5.32 4.23 20.30
N ILE A 131 4.24 3.68 19.74
CA ILE A 131 3.44 4.39 18.73
C ILE A 131 1.94 4.16 18.95
N LEU A 132 1.14 5.21 18.71
CA LEU A 132 -0.33 5.15 18.66
C LEU A 132 -0.79 5.10 17.20
N SER A 133 -1.17 3.89 16.77
CA SER A 133 -1.81 3.61 15.49
C SER A 133 -3.25 4.13 15.49
N VAL A 134 -3.57 5.01 14.55
CA VAL A 134 -4.86 5.70 14.40
C VAL A 134 -5.41 5.48 12.99
N GLY A 135 -6.69 5.13 12.88
CA GLY A 135 -7.37 4.91 11.59
C GLY A 135 -7.02 3.60 10.88
N ASP A 136 -6.20 2.75 11.49
CA ASP A 136 -5.80 1.48 10.88
C ASP A 136 -6.90 0.39 10.93
N PRO A 137 -7.07 -0.40 9.85
CA PRO A 137 -8.10 -1.43 9.77
C PRO A 137 -7.82 -2.60 10.73
N ALA A 138 -8.88 -3.34 11.09
CA ALA A 138 -8.83 -4.39 12.10
C ALA A 138 -7.75 -5.48 11.88
N TRP A 139 -7.39 -5.80 10.63
CA TRP A 139 -6.36 -6.81 10.33
C TRP A 139 -4.95 -6.41 10.79
N VAL A 140 -4.67 -5.10 10.94
CA VAL A 140 -3.38 -4.62 11.48
C VAL A 140 -3.20 -5.11 12.91
N GLU A 141 -4.27 -5.24 13.68
CA GLU A 141 -4.20 -5.72 15.07
C GLU A 141 -3.72 -7.18 15.16
N THR A 142 -4.13 -8.04 14.23
CA THR A 142 -3.60 -9.40 14.11
C THR A 142 -2.10 -9.39 13.84
N LEU A 143 -1.65 -8.52 12.92
CA LEU A 143 -0.24 -8.37 12.59
C LEU A 143 0.60 -7.91 13.80
N LEU A 144 0.07 -6.99 14.60
CA LEU A 144 0.70 -6.53 15.84
C LEU A 144 0.80 -7.67 16.86
N LYS A 145 -0.28 -8.43 17.07
CA LYS A 145 -0.30 -9.60 17.97
C LYS A 145 0.73 -10.67 17.56
N ASP A 146 0.97 -10.85 16.26
CA ASP A 146 1.99 -11.78 15.75
C ASP A 146 3.42 -11.20 15.86
N ALA A 147 3.62 -9.91 15.57
CA ALA A 147 4.91 -9.21 15.73
C ALA A 147 5.45 -9.33 17.17
N GLN A 148 4.56 -9.19 18.15
CA GLN A 148 4.86 -9.31 19.58
C GLN A 148 5.31 -10.73 19.95
N ARG A 149 4.61 -11.76 19.45
CA ARG A 149 4.90 -13.18 19.72
C ARG A 149 6.27 -13.59 19.18
N LEU A 150 6.69 -13.02 18.05
CA LEU A 150 7.98 -13.29 17.43
C LEU A 150 9.17 -12.69 18.20
N LYS A 151 8.94 -11.87 19.25
CA LYS A 151 9.97 -11.19 20.05
C LYS A 151 11.00 -10.38 19.22
N ASN A 152 10.60 -9.94 18.03
CA ASN A 152 11.45 -9.11 17.18
C ASN A 152 11.51 -7.68 17.73
N ASN A 153 12.67 -7.03 17.54
CA ASN A 153 12.86 -5.61 17.84
C ASN A 153 11.82 -4.77 17.10
N SER A 154 10.88 -4.18 17.83
CA SER A 154 9.75 -3.41 17.30
C SER A 154 9.32 -2.39 18.36
N PRO A 155 8.76 -1.23 17.98
CA PRO A 155 8.01 -0.42 18.94
C PRO A 155 6.87 -1.22 19.56
N TRP A 156 6.54 -0.88 20.81
CA TRP A 156 5.24 -1.16 21.39
C TRP A 156 4.18 -0.35 20.66
N VAL A 157 3.14 -1.01 20.17
CA VAL A 157 2.05 -0.37 19.43
C VAL A 157 0.78 -0.41 20.25
N LYS A 158 0.15 0.75 20.48
CA LYS A 158 -1.26 0.87 20.85
C LYS A 158 -2.04 1.19 19.58
N LYS A 159 -3.16 0.52 19.38
CA LYS A 159 -4.11 0.82 18.29
C LYS A 159 -5.32 1.53 18.91
N SER A 160 -5.78 2.61 18.28
CA SER A 160 -7.03 3.28 18.68
C SER A 160 -8.25 2.44 18.31
N ASP A 161 -9.39 2.75 18.92
CA ASP A 161 -10.68 2.41 18.34
C ASP A 161 -10.83 3.13 16.98
N THR A 162 -11.74 2.65 16.13
CA THR A 162 -11.92 3.22 14.78
C THR A 162 -12.41 4.68 14.84
N PRO A 163 -11.72 5.64 14.20
CA PRO A 163 -12.14 7.04 14.22
C PRO A 163 -13.52 7.26 13.58
N TRP A 164 -14.24 8.23 14.11
CA TRP A 164 -15.59 8.57 13.69
C TRP A 164 -15.58 9.68 12.65
N ILE A 165 -16.30 9.48 11.56
CA ILE A 165 -16.54 10.47 10.51
C ILE A 165 -18.04 10.71 10.38
N ALA A 166 -18.44 11.95 10.14
CA ALA A 166 -19.83 12.26 9.80
C ALA A 166 -20.15 11.70 8.40
N GLU A 167 -21.40 11.31 8.16
CA GLU A 167 -21.82 10.87 6.82
C GLU A 167 -21.92 12.06 5.85
N SER A 168 -21.03 12.08 4.85
CA SER A 168 -20.97 13.09 3.79
C SER A 168 -21.36 12.53 2.41
N SER A 169 -21.49 13.42 1.42
CA SER A 169 -21.68 13.10 0.00
C SER A 169 -20.52 12.30 -0.61
N GLU A 170 -19.31 12.41 -0.06
CA GLU A 170 -18.18 11.53 -0.40
C GLU A 170 -18.32 10.16 0.27
N THR A 171 -18.60 10.09 1.58
CA THR A 171 -18.67 8.80 2.30
C THR A 171 -19.85 7.95 1.87
N LYS A 172 -20.99 8.56 1.49
CA LYS A 172 -22.19 7.88 0.97
C LYS A 172 -21.92 6.96 -0.23
N LYS A 173 -20.87 7.25 -1.03
CA LYS A 173 -20.48 6.45 -2.20
C LYS A 173 -19.44 5.37 -1.89
N LEU A 174 -18.89 5.35 -0.66
CA LEU A 174 -17.71 4.57 -0.28
C LEU A 174 -18.03 3.37 0.63
N GLY A 175 -19.30 2.95 0.72
CA GLY A 175 -19.72 1.72 1.41
C GLY A 175 -19.27 1.66 2.87
N ASN A 176 -18.81 0.49 3.33
CA ASN A 176 -18.07 0.39 4.60
C ASN A 176 -16.62 0.84 4.37
N LEU A 177 -16.27 2.01 4.89
CA LEU A 177 -14.91 2.53 4.89
C LEU A 177 -14.03 1.74 5.89
N PRO A 178 -13.06 0.92 5.43
CA PRO A 178 -12.23 0.14 6.34
C PRO A 178 -11.37 1.06 7.20
N GLY A 179 -11.41 0.87 8.52
CA GLY A 179 -10.70 1.71 9.50
C GLY A 179 -11.55 2.81 10.15
N TYR A 180 -12.74 3.13 9.60
CA TYR A 180 -13.58 4.24 10.06
C TYR A 180 -14.98 3.81 10.49
N ASN A 181 -15.60 4.62 11.34
CA ASN A 181 -16.99 4.48 11.78
C ASN A 181 -17.82 5.67 11.27
N VAL A 182 -18.77 5.44 10.37
CA VAL A 182 -19.61 6.50 9.80
C VAL A 182 -20.80 6.77 10.72
N ILE A 183 -20.85 7.97 11.30
CA ILE A 183 -21.92 8.43 12.19
C ILE A 183 -22.95 9.24 11.39
N ARG A 184 -24.23 8.88 11.53
CA ARG A 184 -25.37 9.48 10.81
C ARG A 184 -26.33 10.25 11.71
N SER A 185 -26.21 10.07 13.03
CA SER A 185 -27.13 10.67 14.00
C SER A 185 -26.53 10.74 15.41
N SER A 186 -27.09 11.63 16.24
CA SER A 186 -26.73 11.73 17.66
C SER A 186 -27.04 10.46 18.44
N GLN A 187 -28.12 9.75 18.09
CA GLN A 187 -28.50 8.48 18.71
C GLN A 187 -27.46 7.38 18.42
N GLU A 188 -26.95 7.31 17.18
CA GLU A 188 -25.89 6.37 16.79
C GLU A 188 -24.57 6.68 17.51
N ALA A 189 -24.21 7.97 17.62
CA ALA A 189 -23.03 8.42 18.38
C ALA A 189 -23.10 7.98 19.86
N VAL A 190 -24.23 8.24 20.54
CA VAL A 190 -24.44 7.83 21.93
C VAL A 190 -24.44 6.31 22.08
N SER A 191 -25.05 5.58 21.14
CA SER A 191 -25.04 4.11 21.11
C SER A 191 -23.64 3.53 20.97
N ASN A 192 -22.80 4.13 20.11
CA ASN A 192 -21.41 3.72 19.92
C ASN A 192 -20.54 4.02 21.17
N MET A 193 -20.75 5.14 21.87
CA MET A 193 -20.04 5.43 23.13
C MET A 193 -20.33 4.39 24.23
N LYS A 194 -21.58 3.89 24.32
CA LYS A 194 -21.97 2.88 25.32
C LYS A 194 -21.24 1.54 25.18
N LYS A 195 -20.54 1.29 24.07
CA LYS A 195 -19.69 0.10 23.86
C LYS A 195 -18.40 0.11 24.71
N LYS A 196 -18.14 1.19 25.47
CA LYS A 196 -16.96 1.38 26.34
C LYS A 196 -15.64 1.33 25.54
N PRO A 197 -15.31 2.42 24.83
CA PRO A 197 -14.10 2.50 24.01
C PRO A 197 -12.83 2.24 24.83
N THR A 198 -11.82 1.67 24.17
CA THR A 198 -10.51 1.32 24.73
C THR A 198 -9.48 2.45 24.56
N SER A 199 -9.75 3.41 23.67
CA SER A 199 -8.99 4.65 23.48
C SER A 199 -9.90 5.88 23.64
N PRO A 200 -9.40 7.12 23.54
CA PRO A 200 -10.25 8.27 23.30
C PRO A 200 -11.12 8.06 22.05
N VAL A 201 -12.37 8.53 22.07
CA VAL A 201 -13.23 8.55 20.88
C VAL A 201 -12.72 9.66 19.98
N HIS A 202 -12.13 9.27 18.85
CA HIS A 202 -11.48 10.19 17.92
C HIS A 202 -12.44 10.58 16.80
N LEU A 203 -12.84 11.84 16.78
CA LEU A 203 -13.66 12.45 15.73
C LEU A 203 -12.75 13.01 14.64
N PHE A 204 -12.96 12.62 13.40
CA PHE A 204 -12.33 13.22 12.23
C PHE A 204 -13.35 14.23 11.67
N TYR A 205 -13.17 15.50 12.01
CA TYR A 205 -14.10 16.57 11.66
C TYR A 205 -13.50 17.49 10.62
N ARG A 206 -14.28 17.74 9.57
CA ARG A 206 -14.05 18.82 8.64
C ARG A 206 -15.40 19.41 8.27
N TYR A 207 -15.55 20.71 8.42
CA TYR A 207 -16.77 21.41 8.01
C TYR A 207 -16.98 21.30 6.49
N GLN A 208 -18.19 20.88 6.11
CA GLN A 208 -18.67 20.83 4.73
C GLN A 208 -20.09 21.38 4.69
N GLU A 209 -20.30 22.41 3.88
CA GLU A 209 -21.60 23.06 3.73
C GLU A 209 -22.57 22.19 2.92
N GLY A 210 -23.81 22.06 3.39
CA GLY A 210 -24.87 21.30 2.72
C GLY A 210 -24.94 19.81 3.05
N GLU A 211 -24.12 19.30 3.98
CA GLU A 211 -24.19 17.90 4.41
C GLU A 211 -25.34 17.62 5.38
N SER A 212 -25.86 16.39 5.34
CA SER A 212 -27.08 15.99 6.08
C SER A 212 -26.86 15.73 7.57
N PHE A 213 -25.61 15.51 7.98
CA PHE A 213 -25.20 15.37 9.37
C PHE A 213 -23.78 15.90 9.51
N VAL A 214 -23.54 16.72 10.55
CA VAL A 214 -22.28 17.44 10.75
C VAL A 214 -21.95 17.40 12.24
N PHE A 215 -20.67 17.38 12.59
CA PHE A 215 -20.23 17.51 13.98
C PHE A 215 -20.24 18.99 14.43
N ASP A 216 -21.42 19.61 14.43
CA ASP A 216 -21.61 21.01 14.85
C ASP A 216 -21.44 21.22 16.37
N GLY A 217 -21.28 22.46 16.82
CA GLY A 217 -21.13 22.80 18.24
C GLY A 217 -22.23 22.25 19.15
N PRO A 218 -23.53 22.36 18.80
CA PRO A 218 -24.62 21.73 19.55
C PRO A 218 -24.45 20.22 19.73
N PHE A 219 -24.11 19.48 18.65
CA PHE A 219 -23.81 18.06 18.72
C PHE A 219 -22.57 17.79 19.57
N LEU A 220 -21.45 18.48 19.31
CA LEU A 220 -20.18 18.28 20.04
C LEU A 220 -20.32 18.56 21.54
N TYR A 221 -21.10 19.57 21.92
CA TYR A 221 -21.40 19.86 23.33
C TYR A 221 -22.21 18.74 24.00
N GLN A 222 -23.26 18.23 23.34
CA GLN A 222 -24.03 17.08 23.83
C GLN A 222 -23.17 15.81 23.91
N LEU A 223 -22.29 15.62 22.93
CA LEU A 223 -21.35 14.52 22.87
C LEU A 223 -20.35 14.59 24.04
N LYS A 224 -19.74 15.75 24.28
CA LYS A 224 -18.83 16.00 25.40
C LYS A 224 -19.52 15.74 26.75
N LYS A 225 -20.71 16.27 26.95
CA LYS A 225 -21.51 16.04 28.18
C LYS A 225 -21.79 14.55 28.42
N THR A 226 -22.06 13.80 27.35
CA THR A 226 -22.27 12.35 27.43
C THR A 226 -20.97 11.60 27.74
N ALA A 227 -19.88 11.98 27.07
CA ALA A 227 -18.56 11.40 27.28
C ALA A 227 -18.06 11.62 28.72
N ASP A 228 -18.24 12.83 29.28
CA ASP A 228 -17.88 13.15 30.67
C ASP A 228 -18.64 12.29 31.69
N ALA A 229 -19.94 12.08 31.47
CA ALA A 229 -20.77 11.23 32.35
C ALA A 229 -20.27 9.76 32.38
N GLU A 230 -19.81 9.25 31.23
CA GLU A 230 -19.24 7.91 31.08
C GLU A 230 -17.72 7.85 31.35
N LYS A 231 -17.08 8.99 31.68
CA LYS A 231 -15.61 9.16 31.84
C LYS A 231 -14.79 8.79 30.59
N ILE A 232 -15.38 8.96 29.41
CA ILE A 232 -14.75 8.74 28.10
C ILE A 232 -14.02 10.02 27.67
N LYS A 233 -12.77 9.90 27.20
CA LYS A 233 -12.04 11.02 26.58
C LYS A 233 -12.47 11.18 25.13
N LEU A 234 -12.61 12.42 24.67
CA LEU A 234 -12.81 12.76 23.25
C LEU A 234 -11.52 13.32 22.64
N ALA A 235 -11.28 13.01 21.37
CA ALA A 235 -10.23 13.61 20.55
C ALA A 235 -10.79 14.11 19.23
N LEU A 236 -10.21 15.17 18.67
CA LEU A 236 -10.64 15.78 17.42
C LEU A 236 -9.46 15.96 16.46
N SER A 237 -9.54 15.37 15.27
CA SER A 237 -8.72 15.78 14.12
C SER A 237 -9.50 16.79 13.30
N ALA A 238 -9.03 18.03 13.27
CA ALA A 238 -9.69 19.16 12.60
C ALA A 238 -8.97 19.64 11.32
N PHE A 239 -7.90 18.97 10.91
CA PHE A 239 -7.18 19.20 9.65
C PHE A 239 -6.66 20.64 9.39
N GLY A 240 -6.56 21.48 10.42
CA GLY A 240 -6.16 22.89 10.30
C GLY A 240 -7.30 23.84 9.91
N ASP A 241 -8.55 23.36 9.86
CA ASP A 241 -9.74 24.14 9.52
C ASP A 241 -10.21 25.00 10.70
N GLU A 242 -10.25 26.33 10.51
CA GLU A 242 -10.55 27.30 11.57
C GLU A 242 -11.89 26.99 12.27
N PHE A 243 -12.95 26.73 11.49
CA PHE A 243 -14.28 26.48 12.02
C PHE A 243 -14.33 25.18 12.83
N SER A 244 -13.80 24.09 12.28
CA SER A 244 -13.79 22.77 12.92
C SER A 244 -13.03 22.79 14.25
N ILE A 245 -11.94 23.57 14.33
CA ILE A 245 -11.16 23.76 15.58
C ILE A 245 -11.95 24.61 16.58
N LEU A 246 -12.55 25.73 16.16
CA LEU A 246 -13.34 26.61 17.04
C LEU A 246 -14.49 25.85 17.70
N GLU A 247 -15.27 25.09 16.93
CA GLU A 247 -16.40 24.31 17.46
C GLU A 247 -15.92 23.23 18.46
N GLY A 248 -14.80 22.56 18.16
CA GLY A 248 -14.19 21.58 19.05
C GLY A 248 -13.71 22.15 20.38
N ILE A 249 -13.04 23.31 20.34
CA ILE A 249 -12.55 24.00 21.54
C ILE A 249 -13.71 24.58 22.35
N ASN A 250 -14.71 25.18 21.70
CA ASN A 250 -15.91 25.72 22.37
C ASN A 250 -16.76 24.62 23.01
N ALA A 251 -16.83 23.43 22.40
CA ALA A 251 -17.42 22.25 23.01
C ALA A 251 -16.57 21.64 24.13
N GLY A 252 -15.33 22.11 24.35
CA GLY A 252 -14.44 21.68 25.41
C GLY A 252 -13.73 20.34 25.15
N ILE A 253 -13.56 19.94 23.89
CA ILE A 253 -12.86 18.68 23.55
C ILE A 253 -11.39 18.77 24.02
N PRO A 254 -10.91 17.82 24.85
CA PRO A 254 -9.63 17.98 25.55
C PRO A 254 -8.41 17.59 24.73
N ILE A 255 -8.58 16.87 23.61
CA ILE A 255 -7.47 16.41 22.75
C ILE A 255 -7.73 16.91 21.32
N LEU A 256 -6.78 17.66 20.76
CA LEU A 256 -6.82 18.15 19.38
C LEU A 256 -5.60 17.61 18.60
N TYR A 257 -5.83 17.21 17.37
CA TYR A 257 -4.80 16.90 16.38
C TYR A 257 -4.89 17.87 15.20
N HIS A 258 -3.78 18.01 14.49
CA HIS A 258 -3.50 19.02 13.46
C HIS A 258 -3.20 20.41 14.05
N PRO A 259 -2.55 21.32 13.27
CA PRO A 259 -2.14 22.61 13.79
C PRO A 259 -3.32 23.56 14.00
N ILE A 260 -3.10 24.60 14.82
CA ILE A 260 -4.07 25.65 15.12
C ILE A 260 -3.62 26.93 14.38
N PRO A 261 -4.44 27.52 13.50
CA PRO A 261 -4.11 28.80 12.86
C PRO A 261 -4.07 29.96 13.87
N GLU A 262 -3.16 30.91 13.65
CA GLU A 262 -2.99 32.12 14.47
C GLU A 262 -4.29 32.92 14.60
N GLU A 263 -5.12 32.91 13.54
CA GLU A 263 -6.43 33.54 13.46
C GLU A 263 -7.33 33.22 14.65
N ILE A 264 -7.26 31.99 15.19
CA ILE A 264 -8.08 31.56 16.34
C ILE A 264 -7.76 32.36 17.61
N THR A 265 -6.54 32.88 17.77
CA THR A 265 -6.17 33.73 18.93
C THR A 265 -6.94 35.06 18.98
N LYS A 266 -7.57 35.47 17.87
CA LYS A 266 -8.44 36.66 17.80
C LYS A 266 -9.85 36.37 18.33
N ARG A 267 -10.23 35.09 18.47
CA ARG A 267 -11.57 34.64 18.87
C ARG A 267 -11.59 33.93 20.23
N ILE A 268 -10.51 33.24 20.58
CA ILE A 268 -10.39 32.43 21.80
C ILE A 268 -9.25 32.96 22.68
N SER A 269 -9.54 33.14 23.97
CA SER A 269 -8.54 33.62 24.94
C SER A 269 -7.47 32.56 25.23
N SER A 270 -6.23 33.00 25.46
CA SER A 270 -5.08 32.11 25.68
C SER A 270 -5.26 31.13 26.86
N GLY A 271 -6.09 31.48 27.84
CA GLY A 271 -6.40 30.62 28.98
C GLY A 271 -7.13 29.32 28.61
N VAL A 272 -7.92 29.31 27.53
CA VAL A 272 -8.70 28.13 27.11
C VAL A 272 -7.78 26.98 26.70
N PHE A 273 -6.65 27.30 26.06
CA PHE A 273 -5.71 26.28 25.61
C PHE A 273 -4.90 25.62 26.74
N ARG A 274 -4.89 26.17 27.97
CA ARG A 274 -4.01 25.70 29.07
C ARG A 274 -4.13 24.20 29.37
N ASN A 275 -5.32 23.63 29.21
CA ASN A 275 -5.60 22.22 29.49
C ASN A 275 -5.75 21.38 28.20
N LEU A 276 -5.44 21.95 27.03
CA LEU A 276 -5.55 21.27 25.74
C LEU A 276 -4.37 20.31 25.56
N ILE A 277 -4.70 19.05 25.29
CA ILE A 277 -3.72 18.07 24.81
C ILE A 277 -3.63 18.24 23.28
N TRP A 278 -2.45 18.50 22.73
CA TRP A 278 -2.30 18.91 21.34
C TRP A 278 -1.22 18.12 20.60
N GLY A 279 -1.59 17.40 19.54
CA GLY A 279 -0.68 16.74 18.60
C GLY A 279 -0.66 17.46 17.24
N PRO A 280 0.25 18.42 17.02
CA PRO A 280 0.14 19.35 15.90
C PRO A 280 0.39 18.74 14.52
N MET A 281 1.28 17.76 14.36
CA MET A 281 1.57 17.14 13.06
C MET A 281 2.13 18.15 12.04
N PHE A 282 2.97 19.08 12.48
CA PHE A 282 3.55 20.12 11.62
C PHE A 282 4.30 19.54 10.42
N SER A 283 4.98 18.41 10.58
CA SER A 283 5.65 17.63 9.54
C SER A 283 4.75 17.34 8.34
N VAL A 284 3.46 17.01 8.54
CA VAL A 284 2.48 16.83 7.45
C VAL A 284 2.36 18.11 6.60
N TYR A 285 2.23 19.27 7.26
CA TYR A 285 2.01 20.56 6.60
C TYR A 285 3.30 21.15 6.02
N TYR A 286 4.45 20.87 6.64
CA TYR A 286 5.78 21.15 6.11
C TYR A 286 5.99 20.44 4.76
N TYR A 287 5.73 19.14 4.71
CA TYR A 287 5.85 18.38 3.46
C TYR A 287 4.82 18.78 2.40
N GLN A 288 3.62 19.22 2.81
CA GLN A 288 2.63 19.82 1.89
C GLN A 288 3.11 21.16 1.32
N LYS A 289 3.71 22.04 2.14
CA LYS A 289 4.29 23.33 1.69
C LYS A 289 5.32 23.11 0.58
N ILE A 290 6.31 22.24 0.83
CA ILE A 290 7.45 22.06 -0.08
C ILE A 290 7.16 21.11 -1.26
N ALA A 291 5.95 20.54 -1.32
CA ALA A 291 5.55 19.56 -2.32
C ALA A 291 5.84 19.97 -3.78
N GLY A 292 6.75 19.25 -4.42
CA GLY A 292 7.19 19.50 -5.80
C GLY A 292 7.96 20.80 -6.02
N THR A 293 8.58 21.35 -4.98
CA THR A 293 9.60 22.41 -5.09
C THR A 293 11.01 21.79 -4.93
N THR A 294 12.05 22.55 -5.24
CA THR A 294 13.45 22.13 -5.01
C THR A 294 13.79 22.02 -3.51
N GLU A 295 13.01 22.63 -2.62
CA GLU A 295 13.17 22.47 -1.17
C GLU A 295 12.90 21.02 -0.74
N TRP A 296 11.96 20.32 -1.41
CA TRP A 296 11.66 18.91 -1.12
C TRP A 296 12.83 17.98 -1.45
N GLU A 297 13.52 18.20 -2.57
CA GLU A 297 14.69 17.39 -2.94
C GLU A 297 15.86 17.65 -1.98
N ALA A 298 16.08 18.91 -1.58
CA ALA A 298 17.07 19.28 -0.58
C ALA A 298 16.77 18.65 0.80
N ASP A 299 15.52 18.67 1.25
CA ASP A 299 15.13 18.03 2.50
C ASP A 299 15.27 16.50 2.44
N LEU A 300 14.89 15.85 1.34
CA LEU A 300 15.10 14.41 1.16
C LEU A 300 16.59 14.05 1.28
N ILE A 301 17.49 14.82 0.66
CA ILE A 301 18.94 14.62 0.75
C ILE A 301 19.39 14.78 2.19
N ALA A 302 18.97 15.85 2.87
CA ALA A 302 19.30 16.08 4.29
C ALA A 302 18.79 14.94 5.19
N MET A 303 17.58 14.42 4.99
CA MET A 303 17.04 13.28 5.74
C MET A 303 17.79 11.97 5.43
N LYS A 304 18.23 11.75 4.18
CA LYS A 304 19.07 10.61 3.78
C LYS A 304 20.46 10.67 4.44
N GLU A 305 21.06 11.85 4.53
CA GLU A 305 22.32 12.06 5.26
C GLU A 305 22.15 11.93 6.78
N TRP A 306 21.01 12.39 7.32
CA TRP A 306 20.73 12.34 8.76
C TRP A 306 20.48 10.91 9.25
N SER A 307 19.88 10.05 8.41
CA SER A 307 19.65 8.63 8.71
C SER A 307 20.10 7.70 7.57
N PRO A 308 21.25 7.01 7.73
CA PRO A 308 21.68 5.96 6.81
C PRO A 308 20.70 4.78 6.73
N TYR A 309 19.89 4.54 7.78
CA TYR A 309 18.84 3.53 7.75
C TYR A 309 17.71 3.94 6.80
N PHE A 310 17.24 5.19 6.90
CA PHE A 310 16.22 5.73 6.01
C PHE A 310 16.70 5.68 4.56
N ALA A 311 17.90 6.20 4.29
CA ALA A 311 18.51 6.23 2.96
C ALA A 311 18.59 4.87 2.27
N LYS A 312 18.84 3.80 3.03
CA LYS A 312 19.00 2.44 2.50
C LYS A 312 17.69 1.66 2.36
N ASN A 313 16.72 1.86 3.25
CA ASN A 313 15.59 0.93 3.41
C ASN A 313 14.20 1.53 3.12
N ILE A 314 14.05 2.86 3.15
CA ILE A 314 12.73 3.53 3.15
C ILE A 314 12.66 4.70 2.15
N ALA A 315 13.77 5.41 1.99
CA ALA A 315 13.77 6.68 1.28
C ALA A 315 13.47 6.51 -0.21
N PRO A 316 12.54 7.28 -0.79
CA PRO A 316 12.22 7.18 -2.21
C PRO A 316 13.35 7.65 -3.11
N GLU A 317 13.29 7.25 -4.37
CA GLU A 317 14.06 7.91 -5.43
C GLU A 317 13.51 9.32 -5.68
N PRO A 318 14.38 10.35 -5.84
CA PRO A 318 13.93 11.74 -5.98
C PRO A 318 12.94 11.92 -7.13
N GLU A 319 13.20 11.25 -8.25
CA GLU A 319 12.38 11.28 -9.46
C GLU A 319 10.93 10.79 -9.29
N PHE A 320 10.68 9.97 -8.27
CA PHE A 320 9.36 9.36 -8.00
C PHE A 320 8.52 10.25 -7.08
N ALA A 321 9.15 10.91 -6.11
CA ALA A 321 8.44 11.62 -5.05
C ALA A 321 8.43 13.16 -5.21
N GLY A 322 9.33 13.76 -6.00
CA GLY A 322 9.26 15.20 -6.32
C GLY A 322 8.18 15.58 -7.35
N LYS A 323 7.62 14.64 -8.12
CA LYS A 323 6.79 14.92 -9.31
C LYS A 323 5.30 15.14 -9.02
N LEU A 324 4.97 16.06 -8.11
CA LEU A 324 3.61 16.60 -7.95
C LEU A 324 3.32 17.70 -9.00
N THR A 325 3.39 17.32 -10.27
CA THR A 325 3.33 18.20 -11.47
C THR A 325 1.99 18.91 -11.73
N HIS A 326 1.05 18.82 -10.80
CA HIS A 326 -0.31 19.36 -10.90
C HIS A 326 -0.69 20.31 -9.75
N ILE A 327 0.26 20.61 -8.85
CA ILE A 327 0.11 21.61 -7.80
C ILE A 327 0.15 23.02 -8.42
N ARG A 328 -0.89 23.83 -8.21
CA ARG A 328 -0.96 25.20 -8.71
C ARG A 328 -0.18 26.15 -7.79
N GLU A 329 0.43 27.17 -8.37
CA GLU A 329 1.23 28.17 -7.64
C GLU A 329 0.40 28.95 -6.60
N GLU A 330 -0.87 29.23 -6.89
CA GLU A 330 -1.82 29.81 -5.93
C GLU A 330 -1.93 28.96 -4.66
N ASP A 331 -2.21 27.66 -4.81
CA ASP A 331 -2.43 26.78 -3.68
C ASP A 331 -1.11 26.45 -2.93
N ARG A 332 0.08 26.65 -3.53
CA ARG A 332 1.37 26.61 -2.82
C ARG A 332 1.51 27.77 -1.86
N LYS A 333 1.16 28.98 -2.33
CA LYS A 333 1.16 30.20 -1.51
C LYS A 333 0.14 30.11 -0.39
N ASP A 334 -1.02 29.48 -0.64
CA ASP A 334 -1.97 29.11 0.42
C ASP A 334 -1.29 28.21 1.47
N ALA A 335 -0.67 27.09 1.05
CA ALA A 335 -0.04 26.13 1.96
C ALA A 335 1.12 26.73 2.77
N GLU A 336 1.94 27.59 2.16
CA GLU A 336 3.00 28.32 2.87
C GLU A 336 2.42 29.33 3.88
N LYS A 337 1.37 30.06 3.51
CA LYS A 337 0.69 31.01 4.40
C LYS A 337 0.03 30.28 5.59
N GLU A 338 -0.65 29.17 5.33
CA GLU A 338 -1.24 28.30 6.36
C GLU A 338 -0.15 27.79 7.32
N TYR A 339 0.94 27.22 6.79
CA TYR A 339 2.06 26.71 7.59
C TYR A 339 2.72 27.80 8.45
N ASN A 340 2.92 29.00 7.90
CA ASN A 340 3.48 30.13 8.64
C ASN A 340 2.53 30.63 9.75
N SER A 341 1.21 30.63 9.52
CA SER A 341 0.21 30.93 10.57
C SER A 341 0.28 29.90 11.72
N TYR A 342 0.41 28.61 11.39
CA TYR A 342 0.55 27.54 12.38
C TYR A 342 1.81 27.68 13.27
N LEU A 343 2.96 28.02 12.67
CA LEU A 343 4.18 28.28 13.43
C LEU A 343 4.08 29.57 14.28
N ALA A 344 3.41 30.61 13.77
CA ALA A 344 3.19 31.85 14.52
C ALA A 344 2.28 31.63 15.75
N PHE A 345 1.27 30.77 15.64
CA PHE A 345 0.47 30.32 16.78
C PHE A 345 1.34 29.64 17.85
N LEU A 346 2.15 28.64 17.46
CA LEU A 346 3.06 27.92 18.37
C LEU A 346 4.04 28.88 19.06
N GLY A 347 4.63 29.82 18.31
CA GLY A 347 5.58 30.80 18.81
C GLY A 347 4.99 31.74 19.88
N ARG A 348 3.69 32.05 19.79
CA ARG A 348 2.98 32.88 20.78
C ARG A 348 2.49 32.08 21.99
N GLN A 349 2.04 30.85 21.79
CA GLN A 349 1.41 30.03 22.84
C GLN A 349 2.40 29.05 23.51
N LYS A 350 3.61 29.50 23.85
CA LYS A 350 4.67 28.64 24.44
C LYS A 350 4.26 27.90 25.73
N ASN A 351 3.26 28.42 26.44
CA ASN A 351 2.65 27.79 27.61
C ASN A 351 1.90 26.48 27.29
N LEU A 352 1.59 26.19 26.02
CA LEU A 352 0.98 24.94 25.57
C LEU A 352 1.90 23.72 25.67
N SER A 353 3.21 23.95 25.80
CA SER A 353 4.22 22.89 25.89
C SER A 353 3.85 21.77 26.85
N GLN A 354 3.22 22.09 28.00
CA GLN A 354 2.78 21.11 29.00
C GLN A 354 1.80 20.05 28.47
N GLY A 355 0.87 20.43 27.58
CA GLY A 355 -0.13 19.53 26.99
C GLY A 355 0.27 18.94 25.63
N MET A 356 1.43 19.31 25.09
CA MET A 356 1.81 18.95 23.74
C MET A 356 2.31 17.51 23.62
N LEU A 357 1.97 16.89 22.49
CA LEU A 357 2.35 15.55 22.09
C LEU A 357 3.20 15.61 20.82
N LEU A 358 4.14 14.68 20.68
CA LEU A 358 4.77 14.41 19.41
C LEU A 358 3.82 13.55 18.58
N ALA A 359 3.38 14.05 17.43
CA ALA A 359 2.48 13.37 16.53
C ALA A 359 3.01 13.60 15.11
N SER A 360 3.60 12.60 14.45
CA SER A 360 4.20 12.85 13.12
C SER A 360 3.18 12.90 11.98
N GLY A 361 2.05 12.21 12.11
CA GLY A 361 1.20 11.95 10.94
C GLY A 361 1.92 11.08 9.91
N THR A 362 2.80 10.17 10.33
CA THR A 362 3.30 9.09 9.47
C THR A 362 2.11 8.38 8.82
N GLY A 363 2.19 8.20 7.49
CA GLY A 363 1.08 7.69 6.69
C GLY A 363 0.37 8.74 5.86
N TYR A 364 0.67 10.03 6.07
CA TYR A 364 0.45 11.11 5.10
C TYR A 364 1.56 11.11 4.03
N LEU A 365 1.27 11.77 2.89
CA LEU A 365 2.20 11.88 1.77
C LEU A 365 3.52 12.55 2.21
N HIS A 366 4.65 11.95 1.81
CA HIS A 366 6.03 12.25 2.18
C HIS A 366 6.39 12.13 3.67
N VAL A 367 5.43 11.82 4.56
CA VAL A 367 5.72 11.59 5.98
C VAL A 367 6.12 10.13 6.21
N HIS A 368 7.42 9.87 6.18
CA HIS A 368 8.00 8.53 6.28
C HIS A 368 8.11 8.02 7.74
N PRO A 369 7.90 6.71 8.00
CA PRO A 369 7.97 6.14 9.36
C PRO A 369 9.31 6.41 10.07
N GLY A 370 9.24 6.94 11.30
CA GLY A 370 10.40 7.39 12.08
C GLY A 370 10.92 8.78 11.67
N ILE A 371 11.19 8.99 10.38
CA ILE A 371 11.68 10.29 9.86
C ILE A 371 10.67 11.42 10.04
N GLY A 372 9.37 11.16 9.85
CA GLY A 372 8.32 12.13 10.14
C GLY A 372 8.36 12.59 11.60
N GLY A 373 8.68 11.69 12.53
CA GLY A 373 8.87 12.01 13.94
C GLY A 373 10.12 12.85 14.19
N TRP A 374 11.25 12.54 13.56
CA TRP A 374 12.45 13.38 13.64
C TRP A 374 12.23 14.78 13.04
N LYS A 375 11.48 14.89 11.94
CA LYS A 375 11.08 16.17 11.33
C LYS A 375 10.13 16.96 12.24
N GLU A 376 9.16 16.31 12.88
CA GLU A 376 8.30 16.93 13.89
C GLU A 376 9.12 17.45 15.07
N MET A 377 10.09 16.66 15.56
CA MET A 377 11.02 17.09 16.62
C MET A 377 11.88 18.28 16.18
N GLU A 378 12.41 18.30 14.95
CA GLU A 378 13.17 19.43 14.40
C GLU A 378 12.35 20.73 14.38
N ILE A 379 11.09 20.65 13.92
CA ILE A 379 10.17 21.79 13.88
C ILE A 379 9.87 22.29 15.30
N LEU A 380 9.51 21.40 16.23
CA LEU A 380 9.23 21.75 17.63
C LEU A 380 10.46 22.36 18.33
N ALA A 381 11.65 21.81 18.10
CA ALA A 381 12.89 22.30 18.71
C ALA A 381 13.22 23.72 18.28
N SER A 382 12.94 24.09 17.03
CA SER A 382 13.13 25.46 16.53
C SER A 382 12.31 26.52 17.29
N ALA A 383 11.15 26.16 17.85
CA ALA A 383 10.25 27.07 18.56
C ALA A 383 10.38 27.01 20.11
N LEU A 384 10.78 25.85 20.64
CA LEU A 384 10.66 25.49 22.06
C LEU A 384 11.98 25.06 22.72
N GLY A 385 13.00 24.75 21.92
CA GLY A 385 14.27 24.16 22.38
C GLY A 385 14.27 22.63 22.42
N ASN A 386 15.48 22.06 22.33
CA ASN A 386 15.72 20.62 22.27
C ASN A 386 15.19 19.88 23.53
N GLU A 387 15.44 20.44 24.72
CA GLU A 387 15.02 19.85 26.00
C GLU A 387 13.50 19.64 26.09
N GLU A 388 12.71 20.67 25.72
CA GLU A 388 11.25 20.57 25.75
C GLU A 388 10.74 19.61 24.68
N THR A 389 11.35 19.63 23.49
CA THR A 389 11.03 18.68 22.42
C THR A 389 11.29 17.23 22.84
N ILE A 390 12.41 16.96 23.52
CA ILE A 390 12.73 15.62 24.01
C ILE A 390 11.80 15.22 25.16
N ARG A 391 11.41 16.14 26.05
CA ARG A 391 10.36 15.89 27.06
C ARG A 391 9.00 15.58 26.43
N ILE A 392 8.64 16.26 25.33
CA ILE A 392 7.42 15.99 24.56
C ILE A 392 7.49 14.60 23.92
N ALA A 393 8.56 14.29 23.20
CA ALA A 393 8.79 13.00 22.54
C ALA A 393 8.89 11.82 23.51
N THR A 394 9.29 12.06 24.76
CA THR A 394 9.39 11.04 25.82
C THR A 394 8.23 11.14 26.79
N GLU A 395 8.40 11.80 27.94
CA GLU A 395 7.42 11.78 29.05
C GLU A 395 5.99 12.15 28.64
N SER A 396 5.81 13.22 27.85
CA SER A 396 4.48 13.69 27.46
C SER A 396 3.75 12.65 26.60
N THR A 397 4.37 12.27 25.48
CA THR A 397 3.77 11.39 24.49
C THR A 397 3.67 9.95 24.98
N CYS A 398 4.73 9.42 25.60
CA CYS A 398 4.73 8.06 26.12
C CYS A 398 3.73 7.87 27.28
N SER A 399 3.54 8.87 28.14
CA SER A 399 2.50 8.83 29.17
C SER A 399 1.09 8.92 28.57
N PHE A 400 0.89 9.78 27.57
CA PHE A 400 -0.40 9.92 26.87
C PHE A 400 -0.83 8.63 26.16
N ILE A 401 0.08 7.97 25.45
CA ILE A 401 -0.23 6.70 24.76
C ILE A 401 -0.24 5.49 25.72
N GLU A 402 0.11 5.67 27.00
CA GLU A 402 0.22 4.61 28.03
C GLU A 402 1.32 3.57 27.72
N ALA A 403 2.44 4.00 27.15
CA ALA A 403 3.58 3.12 26.88
C ALA A 403 4.21 2.59 28.18
N PRO A 404 4.71 1.33 28.23
CA PRO A 404 5.10 0.68 29.50
C PRO A 404 6.19 1.36 30.33
N HIS A 405 7.01 2.22 29.70
CA HIS A 405 8.07 3.00 30.35
C HIS A 405 7.62 4.41 30.78
N GLU A 406 6.43 4.88 30.35
CA GLU A 406 5.91 6.24 30.58
C GLU A 406 6.89 7.35 30.16
N GLY A 407 7.80 7.05 29.23
CA GLY A 407 8.86 7.98 28.81
C GLY A 407 9.92 8.25 29.89
N LYS A 408 10.13 7.33 30.84
CA LYS A 408 11.04 7.52 31.99
C LYS A 408 12.01 6.36 32.20
N ILE A 409 13.26 6.67 32.53
CA ILE A 409 14.27 5.69 32.95
C ILE A 409 14.19 5.56 34.49
N ARG A 410 13.69 4.42 34.98
CA ARG A 410 13.48 4.12 36.41
C ARG A 410 13.70 2.64 36.69
N GLU A 411 14.16 2.32 37.89
CA GLU A 411 14.21 0.94 38.39
C GLU A 411 12.80 0.29 38.38
N ASP A 412 12.77 -1.04 38.29
CA ASP A 412 11.58 -1.91 38.18
C ASP A 412 10.65 -1.64 36.97
N LYS A 413 11.01 -0.71 36.07
CA LYS A 413 10.27 -0.43 34.83
C LYS A 413 10.93 -1.09 33.60
N PRO A 414 10.15 -1.38 32.54
CA PRO A 414 10.68 -1.89 31.27
C PRO A 414 11.71 -0.94 30.64
N ALA A 415 12.83 -1.51 30.19
CA ALA A 415 13.99 -0.78 29.71
C ALA A 415 13.87 -0.37 28.22
N PHE A 416 13.02 0.61 27.92
CA PHE A 416 12.97 1.24 26.60
C PHE A 416 13.89 2.46 26.56
N ILE A 417 15.11 2.28 26.04
CA ILE A 417 16.20 3.28 26.13
C ILE A 417 16.90 3.44 24.78
N ASN A 418 17.05 4.69 24.35
CA ASN A 418 17.86 5.13 23.21
C ASN A 418 19.24 5.59 23.71
N ILE A 419 20.32 5.04 23.14
CA ILE A 419 21.71 5.35 23.53
C ILE A 419 22.43 6.08 22.40
N PHE A 420 22.89 7.29 22.68
CA PHE A 420 23.56 8.21 21.78
C PHE A 420 25.03 8.40 22.17
N THR A 421 25.91 8.62 21.19
CA THR A 421 27.33 8.96 21.45
C THR A 421 27.59 10.47 21.50
N GLU A 422 26.64 11.28 21.04
CA GLU A 422 26.63 12.74 21.09
C GLU A 422 25.34 13.18 21.81
N ASP A 423 25.30 14.37 22.40
CA ASP A 423 24.20 14.79 23.28
C ASP A 423 23.02 15.42 22.50
N PRO A 424 21.82 14.81 22.48
CA PRO A 424 20.66 15.37 21.77
C PRO A 424 19.97 16.56 22.48
N LEU A 425 20.25 16.83 23.76
CA LEU A 425 19.79 18.06 24.43
C LEU A 425 20.60 19.28 23.91
N VAL A 426 21.89 19.10 23.61
CA VAL A 426 22.76 20.19 23.09
C VAL A 426 22.43 20.54 21.65
N ASP A 427 22.34 19.54 20.76
CA ASP A 427 21.90 19.73 19.37
C ASP A 427 21.05 18.52 18.96
N LEU A 428 19.81 18.77 18.53
CA LEU A 428 18.89 17.72 18.09
C LEU A 428 19.45 16.93 16.88
N LYS A 429 20.34 17.52 16.07
CA LYS A 429 21.00 16.79 14.97
C LYS A 429 21.81 15.59 15.46
N ASN A 430 22.21 15.57 16.75
CA ASN A 430 22.88 14.45 17.39
C ASN A 430 22.00 13.19 17.55
N LEU A 431 20.71 13.25 17.20
CA LEU A 431 19.87 12.05 17.03
C LEU A 431 20.48 11.02 16.06
N LYS A 432 21.26 11.47 15.06
CA LYS A 432 22.06 10.60 14.16
C LYS A 432 23.08 9.72 14.88
N SER A 433 23.47 10.09 16.10
CA SER A 433 24.47 9.40 16.91
C SER A 433 23.87 8.23 17.71
N LEU A 434 22.58 7.90 17.49
CA LEU A 434 21.90 6.73 18.02
C LEU A 434 22.67 5.45 17.65
N ARG A 435 23.28 4.80 18.65
CA ARG A 435 24.09 3.58 18.46
C ARG A 435 23.36 2.30 18.84
N LYS A 436 22.52 2.37 19.88
CA LYS A 436 21.85 1.20 20.43
C LYS A 436 20.48 1.61 20.98
N ILE A 437 19.51 0.75 20.73
CA ILE A 437 18.16 0.86 21.27
C ILE A 437 17.91 -0.40 22.07
N ILE A 438 17.37 -0.25 23.27
CA ILE A 438 16.96 -1.37 24.11
C ILE A 438 15.45 -1.47 23.99
N ALA A 439 14.96 -2.61 23.53
CA ALA A 439 13.55 -2.96 23.65
C ALA A 439 13.35 -3.61 25.03
N GLY A 440 12.55 -2.97 25.88
CA GLY A 440 12.18 -3.53 27.18
C GLY A 440 11.23 -4.73 27.06
N GLU A 441 10.88 -5.34 28.18
CA GLU A 441 9.85 -6.39 28.18
C GLU A 441 8.51 -5.83 27.69
N ILE A 442 8.03 -6.35 26.56
CA ILE A 442 6.72 -6.03 25.99
C ILE A 442 5.68 -7.00 26.56
N SER A 443 4.93 -6.56 27.57
CA SER A 443 3.75 -7.27 28.09
C SER A 443 2.49 -6.44 27.83
N TYR A 444 1.55 -6.97 27.05
CA TYR A 444 0.24 -6.36 26.87
C TYR A 444 -0.71 -6.81 28.00
N PRO A 445 -1.65 -5.95 28.44
CA PRO A 445 -2.69 -6.36 29.38
C PRO A 445 -3.48 -7.55 28.80
N PRO A 446 -3.79 -8.59 29.59
CA PRO A 446 -4.59 -9.71 29.10
C PRO A 446 -5.99 -9.24 28.70
N GLU A 447 -6.44 -9.62 27.51
CA GLU A 447 -7.82 -9.42 27.05
C GLU A 447 -8.82 -10.01 28.05
N LYS A 448 -9.93 -9.29 28.29
CA LYS A 448 -11.07 -9.82 29.05
C LYS A 448 -11.69 -10.95 28.24
N ARG A 449 -11.48 -12.19 28.68
CA ARG A 449 -11.94 -13.40 27.97
C ARG A 449 -13.46 -13.43 27.85
N GLU A 450 -13.95 -13.61 26.63
CA GLU A 450 -15.34 -14.02 26.36
C GLU A 450 -15.59 -15.50 26.71
N PRO A 451 -16.85 -15.95 26.83
CA PRO A 451 -17.19 -17.28 27.36
C PRO A 451 -16.69 -18.47 26.52
N ALA A 452 -16.39 -19.58 27.21
CA ALA A 452 -15.62 -20.72 26.68
C ALA A 452 -16.26 -21.54 25.54
N SER A 453 -17.46 -21.22 25.06
CA SER A 453 -18.13 -21.97 23.99
C SER A 453 -17.55 -21.71 22.58
N SER A 454 -16.85 -20.59 22.38
CA SER A 454 -16.20 -20.24 21.10
C SER A 454 -14.84 -20.94 20.89
N GLN A 455 -14.15 -21.31 21.96
CA GLN A 455 -12.74 -21.73 21.95
C GLN A 455 -12.48 -22.99 21.11
N LYS A 456 -13.34 -24.01 21.18
CA LYS A 456 -13.19 -25.27 20.43
C LYS A 456 -13.31 -25.13 18.90
N LYS A 457 -13.90 -24.03 18.41
CA LYS A 457 -13.97 -23.75 16.96
C LYS A 457 -12.73 -23.00 16.48
N GLU A 458 -12.16 -22.14 17.32
CA GLU A 458 -10.92 -21.42 17.02
C GLU A 458 -9.67 -22.31 17.00
N GLU A 459 -9.55 -23.28 17.91
CA GLU A 459 -8.30 -24.09 18.02
C GLU A 459 -8.03 -24.90 16.74
N LYS A 460 -9.04 -25.55 16.17
CA LYS A 460 -8.91 -26.24 14.86
C LYS A 460 -8.67 -25.29 13.69
N MET A 461 -9.14 -24.05 13.78
CA MET A 461 -8.89 -23.04 12.74
C MET A 461 -7.43 -22.58 12.79
N LYS A 462 -6.93 -22.25 13.99
CA LYS A 462 -5.56 -21.80 14.26
C LYS A 462 -4.48 -22.79 13.79
N GLU A 463 -4.71 -24.10 13.90
CA GLU A 463 -3.76 -25.11 13.44
C GLU A 463 -3.66 -25.16 11.91
N SER A 464 -4.80 -25.06 11.21
CA SER A 464 -4.83 -24.95 9.73
C SER A 464 -4.31 -23.61 9.21
N GLU A 465 -4.57 -22.51 9.92
CA GLU A 465 -4.04 -21.19 9.62
C GLU A 465 -2.52 -21.13 9.84
N LYS A 466 -2.00 -21.84 10.84
CA LYS A 466 -0.55 -21.93 11.11
C LYS A 466 0.19 -22.65 9.99
N GLU A 467 -0.31 -23.81 9.52
CA GLU A 467 0.30 -24.48 8.36
C GLU A 467 0.23 -23.62 7.08
N LEU A 468 -0.89 -22.93 6.85
CA LEU A 468 -1.04 -22.03 5.71
C LEU A 468 -0.11 -20.82 5.82
N PHE A 469 0.07 -20.29 7.03
CA PHE A 469 0.98 -19.19 7.35
C PHE A 469 2.45 -19.58 7.17
N GLU A 470 2.89 -20.75 7.65
CA GLU A 470 4.25 -21.25 7.45
C GLU A 470 4.54 -21.45 5.94
N LYS A 471 3.60 -22.05 5.19
CA LYS A 471 3.71 -22.19 3.72
C LYS A 471 3.74 -20.84 2.99
N MET A 472 3.00 -19.82 3.46
CA MET A 472 3.02 -18.46 2.88
C MET A 472 4.28 -17.68 3.28
N LEU A 473 4.80 -17.90 4.48
CA LEU A 473 6.02 -17.29 4.99
C LEU A 473 7.24 -17.80 4.21
N GLU A 474 7.39 -19.13 4.05
CA GLU A 474 8.43 -19.72 3.20
C GLU A 474 8.32 -19.28 1.73
N ALA A 475 7.10 -19.08 1.22
CA ALA A 475 6.88 -18.55 -0.12
C ALA A 475 7.35 -17.10 -0.28
N SER A 476 7.28 -16.27 0.77
CA SER A 476 7.79 -14.89 0.76
C SER A 476 9.32 -14.80 0.91
N PHE A 477 9.96 -15.73 1.61
CA PHE A 477 11.43 -15.75 1.78
C PHE A 477 12.17 -16.34 0.58
N LYS A 478 11.50 -17.13 -0.27
CA LYS A 478 12.01 -17.47 -1.60
C LYS A 478 11.96 -16.23 -2.49
N LYS A 479 13.10 -15.50 -2.55
CA LYS A 479 13.40 -14.35 -3.44
C LYS A 479 12.43 -14.24 -4.61
N LYS A 480 11.70 -13.12 -4.72
CA LYS A 480 10.98 -12.70 -5.95
C LYS A 480 11.88 -12.98 -7.15
N LYS A 481 11.61 -14.07 -7.88
CA LYS A 481 12.17 -14.26 -9.22
C LYS A 481 11.37 -13.31 -10.09
N ALA A 482 11.98 -12.18 -10.47
CA ALA A 482 11.30 -11.17 -11.28
C ALA A 482 10.67 -11.86 -12.50
N MET A 483 9.36 -11.73 -12.68
CA MET A 483 8.69 -12.25 -13.86
C MET A 483 9.17 -11.43 -15.06
N GLU A 484 9.68 -12.11 -16.08
CA GLU A 484 10.15 -11.45 -17.29
C GLU A 484 8.94 -11.05 -18.16
N SER A 485 8.98 -9.82 -18.70
CA SER A 485 7.97 -9.34 -19.65
C SER A 485 7.83 -10.29 -20.84
N GLY A 486 6.61 -10.78 -21.05
CA GLY A 486 6.28 -11.83 -22.01
C GLY A 486 6.01 -13.21 -21.39
N THR A 487 6.16 -13.39 -20.07
CA THR A 487 5.81 -14.66 -19.42
C THR A 487 4.31 -14.96 -19.59
N ARG A 488 3.97 -16.04 -20.31
CA ARG A 488 2.60 -16.56 -20.45
C ARG A 488 2.17 -17.22 -19.13
N VAL A 489 0.97 -16.90 -18.66
CA VAL A 489 0.35 -17.43 -17.45
C VAL A 489 -1.12 -17.76 -17.69
N THR A 490 -1.64 -18.76 -16.97
CA THR A 490 -3.08 -19.02 -16.94
C THR A 490 -3.72 -18.21 -15.82
N ALA A 491 -4.76 -17.42 -16.11
CA ALA A 491 -5.40 -16.53 -15.13
C ALA A 491 -6.92 -16.76 -15.05
N ILE A 492 -7.47 -16.72 -13.84
CA ILE A 492 -8.90 -16.85 -13.55
C ILE A 492 -9.51 -15.45 -13.40
N VAL A 493 -10.62 -15.18 -14.07
CA VAL A 493 -11.33 -13.89 -13.99
C VAL A 493 -12.09 -13.77 -12.67
N ASN A 494 -11.67 -12.82 -11.83
CA ASN A 494 -12.33 -12.51 -10.56
C ASN A 494 -13.52 -11.56 -10.75
N SER A 495 -13.38 -10.55 -11.61
CA SER A 495 -14.49 -9.67 -12.01
C SER A 495 -14.14 -8.92 -13.30
N ALA A 496 -15.15 -8.67 -14.14
CA ALA A 496 -15.04 -7.82 -15.32
C ALA A 496 -15.81 -6.51 -15.08
N LYS A 497 -15.12 -5.36 -15.19
CA LYS A 497 -15.72 -4.02 -15.16
C LYS A 497 -15.59 -3.38 -16.55
N LYS A 498 -16.22 -2.22 -16.74
CA LYS A 498 -16.28 -1.53 -18.04
C LYS A 498 -14.91 -1.17 -18.61
N ASP A 499 -13.93 -0.87 -17.75
CA ASP A 499 -12.60 -0.39 -18.15
C ASP A 499 -11.47 -1.42 -17.93
N PHE A 500 -11.64 -2.37 -17.00
CA PHE A 500 -10.64 -3.39 -16.66
C PHE A 500 -11.26 -4.73 -16.25
N VAL A 501 -10.56 -5.82 -16.55
CA VAL A 501 -10.83 -7.18 -16.08
C VAL A 501 -9.79 -7.55 -15.03
N PHE A 502 -10.26 -7.88 -13.82
CA PHE A 502 -9.41 -8.31 -12.71
C PHE A 502 -9.26 -9.82 -12.73
N VAL A 503 -8.02 -10.29 -12.66
CA VAL A 503 -7.66 -11.71 -12.74
C VAL A 503 -6.74 -12.13 -11.60
N THR A 504 -6.66 -13.44 -11.35
CA THR A 504 -5.62 -14.04 -10.51
C THR A 504 -4.96 -15.18 -11.25
N THR A 505 -3.62 -15.20 -11.29
CA THR A 505 -2.86 -16.27 -11.94
C THR A 505 -3.01 -17.59 -11.17
N LYS A 506 -3.21 -18.70 -11.89
CA LYS A 506 -3.14 -20.06 -11.29
C LYS A 506 -1.74 -20.33 -10.77
N GLU A 507 -0.73 -20.00 -11.56
CA GLU A 507 0.67 -20.04 -11.17
C GLU A 507 1.01 -18.84 -10.27
N GLY A 508 1.32 -19.08 -8.99
CA GLY A 508 1.76 -18.04 -8.05
C GLY A 508 0.65 -17.23 -7.36
N LYS A 509 -0.63 -17.38 -7.72
CA LYS A 509 -1.77 -16.65 -7.11
C LYS A 509 -1.63 -15.13 -7.11
N LEU A 510 -0.98 -14.55 -8.13
CA LEU A 510 -0.79 -13.11 -8.22
C LEU A 510 -2.07 -12.44 -8.75
N PRO A 511 -2.60 -11.39 -8.08
CA PRO A 511 -3.64 -10.56 -8.65
C PRO A 511 -3.06 -9.71 -9.78
N GLY A 512 -3.85 -9.44 -10.82
CA GLY A 512 -3.47 -8.54 -11.89
C GLY A 512 -4.65 -8.07 -12.72
N ILE A 513 -4.37 -7.20 -13.68
CA ILE A 513 -5.36 -6.47 -14.47
C ILE A 513 -5.09 -6.57 -15.97
N ILE A 514 -6.16 -6.68 -16.74
CA ILE A 514 -6.17 -6.68 -18.21
C ILE A 514 -7.15 -5.59 -18.67
N SER A 515 -6.83 -4.86 -19.74
CA SER A 515 -7.75 -3.85 -20.30
C SER A 515 -9.03 -4.51 -20.81
N SER A 516 -10.20 -3.95 -20.51
CA SER A 516 -11.47 -4.43 -21.07
C SER A 516 -11.55 -4.29 -22.59
N GLU A 517 -10.76 -3.38 -23.16
CA GLU A 517 -10.70 -3.10 -24.60
C GLU A 517 -10.22 -4.31 -25.41
N GLU A 518 -9.39 -5.18 -24.83
CA GLU A 518 -8.89 -6.40 -25.48
C GLU A 518 -9.98 -7.44 -25.77
N PHE A 519 -11.12 -7.34 -25.08
CA PHE A 519 -12.25 -8.27 -25.16
C PHE A 519 -13.44 -7.72 -25.96
N ILE A 520 -13.32 -6.56 -26.61
CA ILE A 520 -14.41 -5.93 -27.39
C ILE A 520 -14.94 -6.86 -28.50
N GLU A 521 -14.06 -7.60 -29.18
CA GLU A 521 -14.44 -8.51 -30.28
C GLU A 521 -14.98 -9.87 -29.78
N SER A 522 -14.60 -10.32 -28.58
CA SER A 522 -14.99 -11.63 -28.01
C SER A 522 -16.15 -11.55 -27.01
N GLY A 523 -16.50 -10.35 -26.55
CA GLY A 523 -17.31 -10.14 -25.36
C GLY A 523 -16.49 -10.23 -24.07
N LEU A 524 -16.94 -9.51 -23.03
CA LEU A 524 -16.31 -9.52 -21.71
C LEU A 524 -16.43 -10.92 -21.06
N PRO A 525 -15.33 -11.48 -20.51
CA PRO A 525 -15.37 -12.78 -19.86
C PRO A 525 -16.15 -12.72 -18.54
N LYS A 526 -16.82 -13.83 -18.20
CA LYS A 526 -17.57 -13.96 -16.95
C LYS A 526 -16.64 -14.34 -15.79
N GLN A 527 -17.08 -14.01 -14.57
CA GLN A 527 -16.40 -14.45 -13.35
C GLN A 527 -16.24 -15.98 -13.34
N GLY A 528 -15.03 -16.44 -12.99
CA GLY A 528 -14.66 -17.86 -13.00
C GLY A 528 -14.20 -18.39 -14.36
N ASN A 529 -14.19 -17.60 -15.45
CA ASN A 529 -13.57 -18.03 -16.70
C ASN A 529 -12.05 -18.02 -16.60
N GLU A 530 -11.42 -19.01 -17.25
CA GLU A 530 -9.97 -19.09 -17.40
C GLU A 530 -9.56 -18.46 -18.72
N ILE A 531 -8.54 -17.61 -18.68
CA ILE A 531 -7.96 -16.95 -19.84
C ILE A 531 -6.45 -17.02 -19.77
N GLU A 532 -5.81 -17.20 -20.93
CA GLU A 532 -4.36 -17.10 -21.04
C GLU A 532 -3.97 -15.64 -21.22
N ALA A 533 -3.00 -15.18 -20.43
CA ALA A 533 -2.49 -13.82 -20.49
C ALA A 533 -0.97 -13.80 -20.34
N TYR A 534 -0.36 -12.69 -20.76
CA TYR A 534 1.08 -12.49 -20.78
C TYR A 534 1.43 -11.33 -19.85
N PHE A 535 2.39 -11.55 -18.94
CA PHE A 535 2.89 -10.52 -18.03
C PHE A 535 3.57 -9.41 -18.85
N LEU A 536 3.14 -8.16 -18.69
CA LEU A 536 3.77 -7.00 -19.35
C LEU A 536 4.73 -6.28 -18.41
N LYS A 537 4.22 -5.81 -17.26
CA LYS A 537 4.98 -5.04 -16.26
C LYS A 537 4.26 -5.03 -14.91
N GLU A 538 5.04 -4.82 -13.86
CA GLU A 538 4.57 -4.39 -12.53
C GLU A 538 4.64 -2.85 -12.54
N ASP A 539 3.52 -2.16 -12.30
CA ASP A 539 3.43 -0.69 -12.32
C ASP A 539 2.61 -0.20 -11.12
N HIS A 540 3.19 0.65 -10.27
CA HIS A 540 2.56 1.14 -9.03
C HIS A 540 1.93 0.06 -8.12
N GLY A 541 2.44 -1.18 -8.16
CA GLY A 541 1.93 -2.32 -7.39
C GLY A 541 0.85 -3.16 -8.09
N ASP A 542 0.30 -2.68 -9.20
CA ASP A 542 -0.59 -3.46 -10.06
C ASP A 542 0.22 -4.28 -11.08
N VAL A 543 -0.11 -5.56 -11.21
CA VAL A 543 0.48 -6.43 -12.24
C VAL A 543 -0.36 -6.35 -13.51
N HIS A 544 0.21 -5.78 -14.57
CA HIS A 544 -0.44 -5.70 -15.87
C HIS A 544 -0.20 -6.97 -16.68
N PHE A 545 -1.29 -7.61 -17.06
CA PHE A 545 -1.33 -8.70 -18.02
C PHE A 545 -2.01 -8.23 -19.32
N THR A 546 -1.72 -8.91 -20.43
CA THR A 546 -2.43 -8.74 -21.71
C THR A 546 -2.75 -10.08 -22.34
N THR A 547 -3.89 -10.18 -23.00
CA THR A 547 -4.25 -11.26 -23.94
C THR A 547 -3.88 -10.90 -25.38
N CYS A 548 -3.80 -9.60 -25.70
CA CYS A 548 -3.45 -9.11 -27.03
C CYS A 548 -2.98 -7.64 -26.99
N LEU A 549 -1.78 -7.38 -27.50
CA LEU A 549 -1.22 -6.04 -27.60
C LEU A 549 -1.95 -5.21 -28.67
N SER A 550 -2.30 -3.96 -28.34
CA SER A 550 -3.05 -3.07 -29.23
C SER A 550 -2.85 -1.58 -28.90
N GLY A 551 -3.33 -0.70 -29.80
CA GLY A 551 -3.43 0.75 -29.58
C GLY A 551 -2.16 1.57 -29.85
N ASP A 552 -2.25 2.87 -29.56
CA ASP A 552 -1.21 3.88 -29.82
C ASP A 552 -0.03 3.81 -28.83
N SER A 553 -0.06 2.88 -27.86
CA SER A 553 1.02 2.64 -26.90
C SER A 553 2.02 1.56 -27.32
N LEU A 554 1.88 1.01 -28.53
CA LEU A 554 2.85 0.06 -29.10
C LEU A 554 4.16 0.78 -29.41
N ASN A 555 5.27 0.27 -28.90
CA ASN A 555 6.63 0.70 -29.25
C ASN A 555 7.44 -0.50 -29.80
N LYS A 556 8.64 -0.24 -30.34
CA LYS A 556 9.47 -1.32 -30.92
C LYS A 556 9.83 -2.40 -29.91
N ASP A 557 10.06 -2.03 -28.65
CA ASP A 557 10.46 -2.97 -27.58
C ASP A 557 9.32 -3.95 -27.24
N LEU A 558 8.08 -3.47 -27.15
CA LEU A 558 6.89 -4.30 -26.97
C LEU A 558 6.63 -5.20 -28.18
N LEU A 559 6.93 -4.75 -29.40
CA LEU A 559 6.84 -5.60 -30.60
C LEU A 559 7.95 -6.67 -30.65
N GLU A 560 9.14 -6.40 -30.11
CA GLU A 560 10.16 -7.44 -29.91
C GLU A 560 9.75 -8.45 -28.84
N ILE A 561 9.20 -8.00 -27.71
CA ILE A 561 8.65 -8.89 -26.67
C ILE A 561 7.52 -9.75 -27.26
N ALA A 562 6.62 -9.16 -28.06
CA ALA A 562 5.55 -9.86 -28.75
C ALA A 562 6.07 -10.96 -29.70
N LYS A 563 7.15 -10.67 -30.44
CA LYS A 563 7.82 -11.68 -31.28
C LYS A 563 8.49 -12.79 -30.46
N ARG A 564 9.17 -12.46 -29.36
CA ARG A 564 9.88 -13.44 -28.51
C ARG A 564 8.93 -14.36 -27.74
N ALA A 565 7.80 -13.83 -27.26
CA ALA A 565 6.81 -14.55 -26.45
C ALA A 565 5.58 -15.02 -27.23
N GLU A 566 5.57 -14.87 -28.57
CA GLU A 566 4.42 -15.12 -29.45
C GLU A 566 3.10 -14.49 -28.95
N ILE A 567 3.16 -13.23 -28.48
CA ILE A 567 1.97 -12.49 -28.01
C ILE A 567 1.18 -12.00 -29.23
N PRO A 568 -0.15 -12.26 -29.32
CA PRO A 568 -0.98 -11.72 -30.37
C PRO A 568 -1.00 -10.18 -30.37
N VAL A 569 -0.98 -9.57 -31.57
CA VAL A 569 -1.07 -8.12 -31.75
C VAL A 569 -2.24 -7.78 -32.69
N LEU A 570 -3.07 -6.82 -32.31
CA LEU A 570 -4.18 -6.34 -33.15
C LEU A 570 -3.65 -5.44 -34.28
N GLY A 571 -4.12 -5.70 -35.50
CA GLY A 571 -3.81 -4.90 -36.68
C GLY A 571 -5.00 -4.74 -37.63
N GLN A 572 -4.90 -3.78 -38.55
CA GLN A 572 -5.93 -3.48 -39.55
C GLN A 572 -5.33 -3.50 -40.97
N PHE A 573 -5.93 -4.24 -41.90
CA PHE A 573 -5.47 -4.23 -43.30
C PHE A 573 -5.71 -2.86 -43.95
N ILE A 574 -4.65 -2.28 -44.53
CA ILE A 574 -4.67 -0.97 -45.20
C ILE A 574 -4.80 -1.12 -46.72
N GLY A 575 -4.14 -2.11 -47.31
CA GLY A 575 -4.07 -2.31 -48.75
C GLY A 575 -3.44 -3.65 -49.12
N GLU A 576 -3.51 -3.99 -50.40
CA GLU A 576 -3.03 -5.25 -50.98
C GLU A 576 -2.05 -4.93 -52.12
N ASN A 577 -1.02 -5.78 -52.29
CA ASN A 577 -0.07 -5.74 -53.40
C ASN A 577 0.20 -7.17 -53.90
N ASP A 578 0.91 -7.32 -55.02
CA ASP A 578 1.11 -8.63 -55.68
C ASP A 578 1.79 -9.70 -54.80
N SER A 579 2.43 -9.30 -53.69
CA SER A 579 3.15 -10.20 -52.76
C SER A 579 2.41 -10.48 -51.45
N GLY A 580 1.42 -9.67 -51.07
CA GLY A 580 0.70 -9.77 -49.80
C GLY A 580 -0.09 -8.52 -49.43
N ALA A 581 -0.45 -8.40 -48.16
CA ALA A 581 -1.25 -7.28 -47.65
C ALA A 581 -0.46 -6.43 -46.64
N GLU A 582 -0.70 -5.12 -46.66
CA GLU A 582 -0.17 -4.19 -45.65
C GLU A 582 -1.13 -4.06 -44.47
N VAL A 583 -0.58 -4.09 -43.25
CA VAL A 583 -1.33 -4.11 -42.00
C VAL A 583 -0.84 -2.99 -41.09
N LYS A 584 -1.73 -2.10 -40.64
CA LYS A 584 -1.44 -1.11 -39.61
C LYS A 584 -1.47 -1.75 -38.23
N ILE A 585 -0.42 -1.56 -37.44
CA ILE A 585 -0.28 -2.06 -36.07
C ILE A 585 0.15 -0.87 -35.20
N GLY A 586 -0.82 -0.21 -34.57
CA GLY A 586 -0.62 1.09 -33.90
C GLY A 586 -0.11 2.14 -34.90
N GLU A 587 1.04 2.73 -34.61
CA GLU A 587 1.73 3.68 -35.51
C GLU A 587 2.59 3.00 -36.61
N PHE A 588 2.81 1.68 -36.53
CA PHE A 588 3.70 0.96 -37.44
C PHE A 588 2.96 0.31 -38.61
N THR A 589 3.61 0.24 -39.78
CA THR A 589 3.14 -0.54 -40.93
C THR A 589 3.88 -1.88 -41.02
N ALA A 590 3.12 -2.97 -40.96
CA ALA A 590 3.56 -4.34 -41.14
C ALA A 590 3.14 -4.88 -42.51
N PHE A 591 3.72 -6.01 -42.90
CA PHE A 591 3.43 -6.75 -44.12
C PHE A 591 3.07 -8.20 -43.79
N CYS A 592 1.95 -8.67 -44.34
CA CYS A 592 1.46 -10.04 -44.20
C CYS A 592 1.52 -10.73 -45.57
N PRO A 593 2.49 -11.63 -45.82
CA PRO A 593 2.57 -12.37 -47.07
C PRO A 593 1.29 -13.17 -47.32
N PHE A 594 0.86 -13.34 -48.59
CA PHE A 594 -0.36 -14.09 -48.88
C PHE A 594 -0.34 -15.53 -48.35
N SER A 595 0.82 -16.18 -48.21
CA SER A 595 0.95 -17.52 -47.61
C SER A 595 0.67 -17.56 -46.09
N GLN A 596 0.67 -16.40 -45.43
CA GLN A 596 0.49 -16.21 -43.99
C GLN A 596 -0.89 -15.63 -43.61
N ILE A 597 -1.81 -15.52 -44.58
CA ILE A 597 -3.21 -15.11 -44.39
C ILE A 597 -4.11 -16.36 -44.50
N ASP A 598 -5.03 -16.53 -43.56
CA ASP A 598 -6.04 -17.60 -43.56
C ASP A 598 -6.86 -17.59 -44.87
N PRO A 599 -6.93 -18.73 -45.60
CA PRO A 599 -7.76 -18.88 -46.80
C PRO A 599 -9.23 -18.47 -46.63
N GLU A 600 -9.81 -18.56 -45.43
CA GLU A 600 -11.18 -18.10 -45.15
C GLU A 600 -11.28 -16.58 -45.16
N LEU A 601 -10.30 -15.87 -44.57
CA LEU A 601 -10.26 -14.41 -44.57
C LEU A 601 -10.16 -13.86 -46.00
N LYS A 602 -9.30 -14.45 -46.84
CA LYS A 602 -9.09 -14.05 -48.25
C LYS A 602 -10.38 -14.04 -49.06
N LYS A 603 -11.26 -15.03 -48.88
CA LYS A 603 -12.54 -15.13 -49.61
C LYS A 603 -13.51 -13.99 -49.29
N SER A 604 -13.30 -13.28 -48.19
CA SER A 604 -14.18 -12.22 -47.70
C SER A 604 -13.70 -10.80 -48.01
N GLY A 605 -12.54 -10.64 -48.67
CA GLY A 605 -11.84 -9.36 -48.86
C GLY A 605 -11.10 -8.89 -47.60
N LEU A 606 -9.90 -8.34 -47.74
CA LEU A 606 -9.05 -8.01 -46.57
C LEU A 606 -9.17 -6.55 -46.15
N SER A 607 -9.25 -5.61 -47.10
CA SER A 607 -9.21 -4.17 -46.85
C SER A 607 -10.14 -3.68 -45.74
N GLY A 608 -9.60 -2.87 -44.83
CA GLY A 608 -10.33 -2.24 -43.73
C GLY A 608 -10.61 -3.14 -42.51
N LYS A 609 -10.47 -4.47 -42.61
CA LYS A 609 -10.76 -5.38 -41.49
C LYS A 609 -9.67 -5.38 -40.43
N ARG A 610 -10.09 -5.52 -39.18
CA ARG A 610 -9.21 -5.77 -38.02
C ARG A 610 -9.07 -7.26 -37.77
N SER A 611 -7.91 -7.68 -37.29
CA SER A 611 -7.60 -9.06 -36.95
C SER A 611 -6.41 -9.11 -36.00
N LYS A 612 -6.26 -10.24 -35.28
CA LYS A 612 -5.06 -10.53 -34.49
C LYS A 612 -4.00 -11.17 -35.40
N PHE A 613 -2.74 -10.80 -35.19
CA PHE A 613 -1.56 -11.29 -35.92
C PHE A 613 -0.44 -11.67 -34.96
N LEU A 614 0.44 -12.59 -35.35
CA LEU A 614 1.72 -12.84 -34.69
C LEU A 614 2.87 -12.22 -35.50
N ILE A 615 3.82 -11.60 -34.81
CA ILE A 615 5.01 -11.01 -35.43
C ILE A 615 6.02 -12.13 -35.69
N GLN A 616 6.37 -12.33 -36.96
CA GLN A 616 7.40 -13.28 -37.39
C GLN A 616 8.77 -12.61 -37.51
N ASP A 617 8.82 -11.38 -38.05
CA ASP A 617 10.09 -10.64 -38.10
C ASP A 617 9.98 -9.14 -37.81
N THR A 618 11.09 -8.60 -37.30
CA THR A 618 11.31 -7.24 -36.79
C THR A 618 12.56 -6.58 -37.38
N ARG A 619 13.39 -7.31 -38.15
CA ARG A 619 14.68 -6.85 -38.72
C ARG A 619 14.54 -5.93 -39.95
N GLY A 620 13.46 -5.17 -40.05
CA GLY A 620 13.10 -4.37 -41.22
C GLY A 620 11.65 -3.88 -41.13
N LYS A 621 10.91 -3.96 -42.25
CA LYS A 621 9.44 -3.83 -42.22
C LYS A 621 8.88 -5.05 -41.47
N PHE A 622 7.99 -4.82 -40.49
CA PHE A 622 7.48 -5.90 -39.64
C PHE A 622 6.77 -6.96 -40.48
N VAL A 623 7.15 -8.23 -40.35
CA VAL A 623 6.48 -9.34 -41.05
C VAL A 623 5.55 -10.04 -40.07
N VAL A 624 4.28 -10.18 -40.44
CA VAL A 624 3.23 -10.72 -39.57
C VAL A 624 2.49 -11.89 -40.21
N SER A 625 1.85 -12.72 -39.37
CA SER A 625 1.07 -13.88 -39.79
C SER A 625 -0.23 -13.97 -38.99
N GLN A 626 -1.35 -14.01 -39.70
CA GLN A 626 -2.67 -14.27 -39.12
C GLN A 626 -3.01 -15.77 -39.19
N LYS A 627 -2.48 -16.49 -40.19
CA LYS A 627 -2.67 -17.94 -40.35
C LYS A 627 -2.24 -18.71 -39.09
N LYS A 628 -1.09 -18.40 -38.48
CA LYS A 628 -0.64 -19.04 -37.23
C LYS A 628 -1.64 -18.92 -36.07
N ILE A 629 -2.47 -17.87 -36.02
CA ILE A 629 -3.50 -17.71 -34.99
C ILE A 629 -4.73 -18.55 -35.33
N SER A 630 -5.15 -18.58 -36.60
CA SER A 630 -6.25 -19.45 -37.04
C SER A 630 -5.93 -20.93 -36.85
N ASP A 631 -4.71 -21.35 -37.19
CA ASP A 631 -4.25 -22.72 -37.01
C ASP A 631 -4.23 -23.11 -35.52
N LYS A 632 -3.67 -22.28 -34.62
CA LYS A 632 -3.74 -22.50 -33.15
C LYS A 632 -5.19 -22.57 -32.62
N ALA A 633 -6.09 -21.73 -33.13
CA ALA A 633 -7.50 -21.74 -32.73
C ALA A 633 -8.25 -22.99 -33.22
N LYS A 634 -7.89 -23.50 -34.41
CA LYS A 634 -8.41 -24.76 -34.95
C LYS A 634 -7.89 -25.95 -34.15
N GLU A 635 -6.59 -26.00 -33.83
CA GLU A 635 -6.00 -27.03 -32.96
C GLU A 635 -6.62 -27.06 -31.55
N ALA A 636 -6.85 -25.90 -30.93
CA ALA A 636 -7.51 -25.82 -29.62
C ALA A 636 -8.94 -26.39 -29.64
N LYS A 637 -9.73 -26.08 -30.68
CA LYS A 637 -11.08 -26.66 -30.87
C LYS A 637 -11.02 -28.18 -31.10
N LEU A 638 -10.08 -28.65 -31.92
CA LEU A 638 -9.86 -30.09 -32.16
C LEU A 638 -9.46 -30.83 -30.87
N GLY A 639 -8.71 -30.19 -29.98
CA GLY A 639 -8.35 -30.73 -28.66
C GLY A 639 -9.57 -30.93 -27.75
N ILE A 640 -10.47 -29.94 -27.68
CA ILE A 640 -11.70 -30.01 -26.89
C ILE A 640 -12.65 -31.07 -27.45
N LEU A 641 -12.89 -31.07 -28.77
CA LEU A 641 -13.71 -32.08 -29.45
C LEU A 641 -13.22 -33.52 -29.19
N LYS A 642 -11.89 -33.75 -29.18
CA LYS A 642 -11.31 -35.06 -28.83
C LYS A 642 -11.52 -35.49 -27.37
N GLN A 643 -11.78 -34.56 -26.45
CA GLN A 643 -12.09 -34.88 -25.04
C GLN A 643 -13.59 -35.14 -24.81
N GLU A 644 -14.45 -34.55 -25.64
CA GLU A 644 -15.91 -34.75 -25.58
C GLU A 644 -16.36 -36.04 -26.28
N LEU A 645 -15.64 -36.49 -27.31
CA LEU A 645 -15.94 -37.72 -28.04
C LEU A 645 -15.58 -38.97 -27.23
N LYS A 646 -16.58 -39.84 -27.02
CA LYS A 646 -16.45 -41.14 -26.34
C LYS A 646 -16.98 -42.26 -27.24
N GLU A 647 -16.42 -43.45 -27.07
CA GLU A 647 -16.88 -44.66 -27.76
C GLU A 647 -18.38 -44.90 -27.49
N GLY A 648 -19.14 -45.21 -28.54
CA GLY A 648 -20.60 -45.41 -28.48
C GLY A 648 -21.46 -44.15 -28.61
N MET A 649 -20.88 -42.94 -28.76
CA MET A 649 -21.65 -41.72 -29.03
C MET A 649 -22.15 -41.64 -30.47
N PHE A 650 -23.43 -41.33 -30.65
CA PHE A 650 -24.01 -41.01 -31.95
C PHE A 650 -23.72 -39.55 -32.31
N VAL A 651 -23.08 -39.32 -33.47
CA VAL A 651 -22.71 -37.98 -33.95
C VAL A 651 -23.26 -37.71 -35.35
N THR A 652 -23.61 -36.45 -35.62
CA THR A 652 -24.04 -36.02 -36.96
C THR A 652 -22.85 -35.47 -37.71
N CYS A 653 -22.53 -36.04 -38.86
CA CYS A 653 -21.42 -35.61 -39.71
C CYS A 653 -21.89 -35.32 -41.15
N LYS A 654 -21.13 -34.49 -41.88
CA LYS A 654 -21.40 -34.14 -43.27
C LYS A 654 -20.47 -34.94 -44.18
N VAL A 655 -21.02 -35.67 -45.15
CA VAL A 655 -20.22 -36.36 -46.16
C VAL A 655 -19.53 -35.33 -47.06
N LYS A 656 -18.20 -35.37 -47.11
CA LYS A 656 -17.37 -34.44 -47.89
C LYS A 656 -16.99 -35.04 -49.24
N THR A 657 -16.65 -36.32 -49.28
CA THR A 657 -16.34 -37.06 -50.51
C THR A 657 -16.65 -38.55 -50.33
N ILE A 658 -17.15 -39.19 -51.38
CA ILE A 658 -17.40 -40.64 -51.43
C ILE A 658 -16.29 -41.26 -52.30
N GLN A 659 -15.59 -42.27 -51.79
CA GLN A 659 -14.61 -43.04 -52.55
C GLN A 659 -14.93 -44.53 -52.48
N SER A 660 -14.35 -45.33 -53.38
CA SER A 660 -14.67 -46.76 -53.52
C SER A 660 -14.38 -47.61 -52.26
N PHE A 661 -13.48 -47.16 -51.39
CA PHE A 661 -13.11 -47.83 -50.14
C PHE A 661 -13.75 -47.22 -48.88
N GLY A 662 -14.45 -46.08 -48.98
CA GLY A 662 -15.06 -45.44 -47.81
C GLY A 662 -15.64 -44.05 -48.02
N LEU A 663 -16.32 -43.56 -46.98
CA LEU A 663 -16.90 -42.23 -46.89
C LEU A 663 -15.94 -41.32 -46.13
N ILE A 664 -15.52 -40.21 -46.75
CA ILE A 664 -14.80 -39.14 -46.06
C ILE A 664 -15.86 -38.18 -45.50
N VAL A 665 -16.02 -38.19 -44.18
CA VAL A 665 -16.97 -37.35 -43.45
C VAL A 665 -16.25 -36.28 -42.65
N GLU A 666 -16.91 -35.14 -42.49
CA GLU A 666 -16.44 -34.01 -41.68
C GLU A 666 -17.43 -33.68 -40.58
N MET A 667 -16.90 -33.43 -39.39
CA MET A 667 -17.64 -33.01 -38.20
C MET A 667 -16.80 -31.97 -37.47
N ASP A 668 -17.28 -30.72 -37.45
CA ASP A 668 -16.66 -29.58 -36.73
C ASP A 668 -15.13 -29.44 -36.90
N GLY A 669 -14.64 -29.73 -38.11
CA GLY A 669 -13.22 -29.63 -38.49
C GLY A 669 -12.42 -30.93 -38.38
N LEU A 670 -12.95 -31.96 -37.72
CA LEU A 670 -12.40 -33.33 -37.79
C LEU A 670 -12.82 -33.97 -39.11
N THR A 671 -11.86 -34.47 -39.87
CA THR A 671 -12.11 -35.34 -41.03
C THR A 671 -11.87 -36.79 -40.63
N ALA A 672 -12.86 -37.65 -40.82
CA ALA A 672 -12.79 -39.08 -40.55
C ALA A 672 -13.11 -39.87 -41.82
N LEU A 673 -12.45 -41.03 -41.98
CA LEU A 673 -12.80 -42.00 -43.01
C LEU A 673 -13.60 -43.13 -42.37
N ILE A 674 -14.82 -43.34 -42.84
CA ILE A 674 -15.65 -44.50 -42.49
C ILE A 674 -15.42 -45.55 -43.59
N PRO A 675 -14.85 -46.73 -43.28
CA PRO A 675 -14.72 -47.82 -44.25
C PRO A 675 -16.08 -48.22 -44.83
N ILE A 676 -16.13 -48.56 -46.11
CA ILE A 676 -17.41 -48.90 -46.77
C ILE A 676 -18.08 -50.15 -46.16
N SER A 677 -17.30 -51.02 -45.51
CA SER A 677 -17.76 -52.18 -44.73
C SER A 677 -18.59 -51.81 -43.48
N GLU A 678 -18.44 -50.59 -42.97
CA GLU A 678 -19.14 -50.11 -41.76
C GLU A 678 -20.31 -49.17 -42.10
N ALA A 679 -20.44 -48.75 -43.37
CA ALA A 679 -21.45 -47.81 -43.82
C ALA A 679 -22.78 -48.50 -44.21
N THR A 680 -23.82 -48.34 -43.37
CA THR A 680 -25.16 -48.88 -43.66
C THR A 680 -26.17 -47.76 -43.96
N TYR A 681 -26.87 -47.84 -45.10
CA TYR A 681 -27.94 -46.88 -45.45
C TYR A 681 -29.33 -47.40 -45.05
N LYS A 682 -29.99 -46.74 -44.09
CA LYS A 682 -31.37 -47.02 -43.71
C LYS A 682 -32.33 -45.99 -44.31
N LYS A 683 -33.13 -46.41 -45.28
CA LYS A 683 -34.11 -45.55 -45.98
C LYS A 683 -35.23 -45.13 -45.04
N ILE A 684 -35.37 -43.83 -44.75
CA ILE A 684 -36.40 -43.30 -43.84
C ILE A 684 -37.76 -43.24 -44.59
N PRO A 685 -38.81 -43.93 -44.13
CA PRO A 685 -40.15 -43.76 -44.69
C PRO A 685 -40.76 -42.41 -44.24
N ASN A 686 -41.50 -41.76 -45.14
CA ASN A 686 -42.07 -40.39 -45.00
C ASN A 686 -41.08 -39.20 -45.02
N TRP A 687 -40.43 -39.00 -46.17
CA TRP A 687 -39.65 -37.79 -46.50
C TRP A 687 -40.45 -36.48 -46.53
N LYS A 688 -41.77 -36.52 -46.77
CA LYS A 688 -42.62 -35.31 -46.94
C LYS A 688 -42.86 -34.49 -45.66
N LYS A 689 -42.61 -35.01 -44.45
CA LYS A 689 -43.00 -34.32 -43.20
C LYS A 689 -41.86 -33.51 -42.54
N ASN A 690 -40.61 -33.72 -42.96
CA ASN A 690 -39.43 -33.15 -42.29
C ASN A 690 -38.75 -32.00 -43.06
N PHE A 691 -39.19 -31.68 -44.28
CA PHE A 691 -38.75 -30.47 -44.99
C PHE A 691 -39.72 -29.31 -44.74
N LYS A 692 -39.53 -28.59 -43.61
CA LYS A 692 -39.91 -27.18 -43.53
C LYS A 692 -38.69 -26.33 -43.88
N SER A 693 -38.88 -25.42 -44.82
CA SER A 693 -37.82 -24.56 -45.37
C SER A 693 -37.21 -23.64 -44.30
N ALA A 694 -35.95 -23.88 -43.95
CA ALA A 694 -35.03 -22.78 -43.64
C ALA A 694 -34.35 -22.38 -44.96
N LYS A 695 -34.29 -21.07 -45.24
CA LYS A 695 -33.82 -20.53 -46.53
C LYS A 695 -32.30 -20.74 -46.71
N LEU A 696 -31.90 -20.83 -47.98
CA LEU A 696 -30.53 -20.54 -48.44
C LEU A 696 -30.12 -19.11 -48.09
#